data_AF-A0A9R0XCB8-F1
#
_entry.id   AF-A0A9R0XCB8-F1
#
_cell.length_a   1.000
_cell.length_b   1.000
_cell.length_c   1.000
_cell.angle_alpha   90.00
_cell.angle_beta   90.00
_cell.angle_gamma   90.00
#
_symmetry.space_group_name_H-M   'P 1'
#
loop_
_entity.id
_entity.type
_entity.pdbx_description
1 polymer ?
#
loop_
_entity_poly.entity_id
_entity_poly.type
_entity_poly.pdbx_seq_one_letter_code
_entity_poly.pdbx_strand_id
1 'polypeptide(L)'
;MASPPPPEVAVPVDEEDREAEGEDICAFDIPGKNAPRDRLRRWRQIALVLNASRRFRYTLDLARDEERENLRRVIRAHAQVIRAVFLFKKAGQKVLQESYNGAKFESLSQTFPIDLEKLVMLNRDHDAIMLQEVGGVSGLSDLLKSNLDRGVSSNEDELLQRRDIFGANTYPRKKRKSIWRFVFEACQDLTLVILMVAAAISLSLGMATEGVKDGWYDGGSIFFAVFLVIFVTATSDYRQSLQFQHLNEEKQNIQVEVIRGGKRVGASIFDLVVGDVVPLKIGDQVPADGVLISGHSLAIDESSMTGESKIVHKDQNAPMLMSGCKVADGYGSMLVTGVGTNTEWGMLMANLSEDIGEETPLQVRLNGVATLIGIVGLSVAGVVLVVLWISRYFTGHSNNPDGTTAFVAGTTGAKQGFMGAISIFTIAVTIVVVAVPEGLPLAVTLTLAYSMRKMMRDKALVRRLSSCETMGSATTICSDKTGTLTLNKMTVVEAYLSGTKLNPCHNTGMISSSVASLLVEGIAQNTAGAVFSPEDGGAAEVAGSPTEKAILSWGLKIGMNFNDVRSKSSVLRVLPFNSVKKCGGVAVQVSDAYVHIHWKGAAELVLASCKSWLSIDGSVHPMSFDKYNEVKRSIDDMAMSSLRCIAFAYCTCELTMVPREDLDKWQLPEDNLTLLGMVGIKDPCRPGVRDAVQLCSAAGVKVRMVTGDNVETAKAIAFECGILNSKDVASKTIIIEGKVFREMSETAREEVAVKITVTHLSLSLHHLSHGWSFQNHKQHITYYK
;
A
#
# COMPACT_ATOMS: atom_id res chain seq x y z
N MET A 1 -25.47 14.60 77.56
CA MET A 1 -24.26 15.19 78.17
C MET A 1 -23.35 15.63 77.03
N ALA A 2 -22.96 16.93 77.05
CA ALA A 2 -21.96 17.70 76.27
C ALA A 2 -21.28 17.04 75.04
N SER A 3 -21.03 17.67 73.89
CA SER A 3 -21.07 19.07 73.40
C SER A 3 -20.72 19.04 71.88
N PRO A 4 -21.23 19.93 71.00
CA PRO A 4 -20.95 19.88 69.55
C PRO A 4 -19.85 20.88 69.09
N PRO A 5 -19.07 20.56 68.03
CA PRO A 5 -18.25 21.53 67.29
C PRO A 5 -18.90 21.98 65.94
N PRO A 6 -18.37 23.02 65.27
CA PRO A 6 -19.15 24.14 64.70
C PRO A 6 -19.23 24.22 63.14
N PRO A 7 -19.94 25.22 62.56
CA PRO A 7 -20.20 25.36 61.12
C PRO A 7 -19.34 26.41 60.38
N GLU A 8 -19.50 26.40 59.05
CA GLU A 8 -18.97 27.21 57.94
C GLU A 8 -18.63 28.69 58.16
N VAL A 9 -17.58 29.17 57.46
CA VAL A 9 -17.41 30.58 57.05
C VAL A 9 -16.73 30.68 55.68
N ALA A 10 -17.36 31.43 54.76
CA ALA A 10 -16.80 31.99 53.53
C ALA A 10 -16.31 33.43 53.78
N VAL A 11 -15.24 33.87 53.11
CA VAL A 11 -14.79 35.29 53.08
C VAL A 11 -14.22 35.65 51.69
N PRO A 12 -14.56 36.83 51.13
CA PRO A 12 -14.07 37.38 49.85
C PRO A 12 -12.80 38.24 50.03
N VAL A 13 -12.19 38.73 48.93
CA VAL A 13 -11.04 39.65 48.97
C VAL A 13 -11.32 40.89 48.11
N ASP A 14 -10.99 42.03 48.72
CA ASP A 14 -11.31 43.43 48.41
C ASP A 14 -10.59 44.09 47.22
N GLU A 15 -11.23 45.15 46.71
CA GLU A 15 -10.63 46.30 46.01
C GLU A 15 -10.30 47.41 47.02
N GLU A 16 -9.20 48.15 46.81
CA GLU A 16 -9.12 49.56 47.22
C GLU A 16 -8.10 50.37 46.38
N ASP A 17 -8.55 51.54 45.93
CA ASP A 17 -7.85 52.58 45.17
C ASP A 17 -6.97 53.50 46.03
N ARG A 18 -5.91 54.11 45.45
CA ARG A 18 -5.47 55.51 45.74
C ARG A 18 -4.69 56.14 44.57
N GLU A 19 -5.01 57.40 44.27
CA GLU A 19 -4.36 58.35 43.36
C GLU A 19 -3.12 59.03 43.98
N ALA A 20 -2.14 59.43 43.16
CA ALA A 20 -1.23 60.57 43.40
C ALA A 20 -0.53 61.04 42.10
N GLU A 21 -0.20 62.33 42.09
CA GLU A 21 0.12 63.24 40.97
C GLU A 21 1.54 63.08 40.36
N GLY A 22 1.82 63.89 39.33
CA GLY A 22 2.87 63.65 38.33
C GLY A 22 4.31 64.03 38.71
N GLU A 23 5.25 63.43 37.99
CA GLU A 23 6.62 63.92 37.79
C GLU A 23 7.23 63.29 36.51
N ASP A 24 8.00 64.09 35.78
CA ASP A 24 8.62 63.83 34.47
C ASP A 24 9.61 62.65 34.44
N ILE A 25 9.41 61.63 33.58
CA ILE A 25 10.45 60.60 33.32
C ILE A 25 10.49 60.14 31.84
N CYS A 26 11.57 60.56 31.17
CA CYS A 26 12.36 59.97 30.07
C CYS A 26 11.69 59.17 28.92
N ALA A 27 11.92 59.62 27.68
CA ALA A 27 11.48 59.00 26.41
C ALA A 27 12.13 57.64 26.04
N PHE A 28 12.74 56.93 27.01
CA PHE A 28 13.43 55.66 26.80
C PHE A 28 13.01 54.52 27.75
N ASP A 29 11.91 54.65 28.49
CA ASP A 29 11.42 53.55 29.32
C ASP A 29 10.55 52.52 28.56
N ILE A 30 10.88 51.24 28.77
CA ILE A 30 10.25 50.07 28.16
C ILE A 30 9.01 49.68 28.98
N PRO A 31 7.79 49.58 28.39
CA PRO A 31 6.62 49.20 29.17
C PRO A 31 6.55 47.68 29.43
N GLY A 32 6.00 47.33 30.59
CA GLY A 32 5.70 45.96 31.00
C GLY A 32 4.66 45.24 30.12
N LYS A 33 4.56 43.92 30.33
CA LYS A 33 4.00 42.85 29.47
C LYS A 33 2.63 43.05 28.77
N ASN A 34 1.87 44.12 29.02
CA ASN A 34 0.47 44.27 28.56
C ASN A 34 0.15 45.67 27.99
N ALA A 35 0.79 46.07 26.89
CA ALA A 35 0.40 47.29 26.17
C ALA A 35 -0.81 47.07 25.23
N PRO A 36 -1.76 48.01 25.12
CA PRO A 36 -2.96 47.87 24.28
C PRO A 36 -2.66 47.85 22.78
N ARG A 37 -3.39 46.99 22.03
CA ARG A 37 -3.15 46.60 20.63
C ARG A 37 -3.07 47.76 19.63
N ASP A 38 -3.74 48.88 19.88
CA ASP A 38 -3.77 50.03 18.96
C ASP A 38 -2.46 50.83 18.98
N ARG A 39 -1.69 50.78 20.08
CA ARG A 39 -0.39 51.46 20.18
C ARG A 39 0.71 50.70 19.41
N LEU A 40 0.64 49.36 19.39
CA LEU A 40 1.52 48.47 18.61
C LEU A 40 1.24 48.54 17.09
N ARG A 41 -0.02 48.81 16.69
CA ARG A 41 -0.38 49.05 15.27
C ARG A 41 0.21 50.34 14.72
N ARG A 42 0.15 51.45 15.49
CA ARG A 42 0.74 52.73 15.08
C ARG A 42 2.26 52.65 14.93
N TRP A 43 2.92 51.86 15.77
CA TRP A 43 4.37 51.61 15.67
C TRP A 43 4.79 50.86 14.40
N ARG A 44 3.90 50.02 13.83
CA ARG A 44 4.17 49.30 12.56
C ARG A 44 3.93 50.14 11.30
N GLN A 45 3.17 51.22 11.37
CA GLN A 45 2.87 52.04 10.19
C GLN A 45 3.97 53.07 9.85
N ILE A 46 4.91 53.33 10.77
CA ILE A 46 5.86 54.45 10.64
C ILE A 46 7.27 54.01 10.16
N ALA A 47 7.58 52.71 10.08
CA ALA A 47 8.94 52.28 9.70
C ALA A 47 8.95 51.43 8.42
N LEU A 48 9.37 52.07 7.32
CA LEU A 48 9.60 51.48 6.02
C LEU A 48 11.06 50.97 5.97
N VAL A 49 11.31 49.68 6.27
CA VAL A 49 12.67 49.11 6.14
C VAL A 49 12.71 47.66 5.65
N LEU A 50 13.58 47.47 4.66
CA LEU A 50 14.12 46.23 4.10
C LEU A 50 14.95 45.43 5.12
N ASN A 51 14.37 44.38 5.70
CA ASN A 51 15.00 43.08 6.08
C ASN A 51 14.22 42.45 7.22
N ALA A 52 13.43 41.42 6.91
CA ALA A 52 12.58 40.73 7.88
C ALA A 52 13.30 39.62 8.68
N SER A 53 14.59 39.36 8.45
CA SER A 53 15.24 38.10 8.88
C SER A 53 16.14 38.19 10.12
N ARG A 54 16.18 39.31 10.86
CA ARG A 54 16.94 39.38 12.12
C ARG A 54 16.22 40.18 13.21
N ARG A 55 15.21 39.59 13.85
CA ARG A 55 14.87 39.82 15.28
C ARG A 55 13.59 39.08 15.69
N PHE A 56 13.66 37.79 15.98
CA PHE A 56 12.70 37.16 16.89
C PHE A 56 13.40 36.06 17.70
N ARG A 57 13.80 36.42 18.92
CA ARG A 57 14.01 35.47 20.01
C ARG A 57 13.03 35.91 21.10
N TYR A 58 12.06 35.04 21.36
CA TYR A 58 11.00 35.08 22.39
C TYR A 58 9.67 35.81 22.11
N THR A 59 8.64 34.95 22.12
CA THR A 59 7.22 35.12 22.50
C THR A 59 6.25 35.84 21.55
N LEU A 60 5.73 35.08 20.60
CA LEU A 60 4.30 34.96 20.29
C LEU A 60 4.12 33.62 19.55
N ASP A 61 3.21 32.75 20.01
CA ASP A 61 2.96 31.41 19.46
C ASP A 61 2.39 31.48 18.02
N LEU A 62 3.28 31.73 17.05
CA LEU A 62 2.97 31.72 15.62
C LEU A 62 2.44 30.33 15.19
N ALA A 63 2.92 29.25 15.81
CA ALA A 63 2.46 27.90 15.51
C ALA A 63 0.97 27.70 15.78
N ARG A 64 0.42 28.33 16.83
CA ARG A 64 -0.99 28.13 17.24
C ARG A 64 -1.97 28.96 16.40
N ASP A 65 -1.54 30.12 15.93
CA ASP A 65 -2.31 30.93 14.97
C ASP A 65 -2.18 30.36 13.55
N GLU A 66 -1.02 29.82 13.17
CA GLU A 66 -0.83 29.10 11.91
C GLU A 66 -1.62 27.79 11.88
N GLU A 67 -1.70 27.05 13.00
CA GLU A 67 -2.59 25.91 13.15
C GLU A 67 -4.07 26.30 13.05
N ARG A 68 -4.49 27.40 13.68
CA ARG A 68 -5.88 27.88 13.57
C ARG A 68 -6.22 28.35 12.16
N GLU A 69 -5.28 29.00 11.48
CA GLU A 69 -5.46 29.39 10.08
C GLU A 69 -5.46 28.19 9.14
N ASN A 70 -4.59 27.21 9.36
CA ASN A 70 -4.60 25.95 8.62
C ASN A 70 -5.89 25.19 8.86
N LEU A 71 -6.36 25.08 10.11
CA LEU A 71 -7.64 24.45 10.43
C LEU A 71 -8.81 25.19 9.75
N ARG A 72 -8.81 26.53 9.75
CA ARG A 72 -9.82 27.33 9.04
C ARG A 72 -9.73 27.23 7.52
N ARG A 73 -8.53 27.02 6.97
CA ARG A 73 -8.32 26.76 5.53
C ARG A 73 -8.82 25.37 5.16
N VAL A 74 -8.52 24.36 5.98
CA VAL A 74 -8.99 22.98 5.81
C VAL A 74 -10.51 22.92 5.91
N ILE A 75 -11.13 23.56 6.90
CA ILE A 75 -12.60 23.59 7.05
C ILE A 75 -13.25 24.34 5.87
N ARG A 76 -12.67 25.46 5.40
CA ARG A 76 -13.18 26.16 4.22
C ARG A 76 -13.03 25.34 2.94
N ALA A 77 -11.90 24.63 2.78
CA ALA A 77 -11.70 23.72 1.66
C ALA A 77 -12.72 22.57 1.70
N HIS A 78 -12.94 21.94 2.86
CA HIS A 78 -13.96 20.90 3.01
C HIS A 78 -15.37 21.43 2.74
N ALA A 79 -15.71 22.62 3.23
CA ALA A 79 -17.01 23.25 2.95
C ALA A 79 -17.18 23.58 1.45
N GLN A 80 -16.12 24.04 0.78
CA GLN A 80 -16.12 24.28 -0.66
C GLN A 80 -16.21 22.98 -1.46
N VAL A 81 -15.55 21.91 -1.03
CA VAL A 81 -15.63 20.57 -1.63
C VAL A 81 -17.04 20.00 -1.46
N ILE A 82 -17.63 20.06 -0.27
CA ILE A 82 -19.01 19.62 -0.03
C ILE A 82 -19.99 20.43 -0.89
N ARG A 83 -19.81 21.75 -0.97
CA ARG A 83 -20.64 22.61 -1.83
C ARG A 83 -20.45 22.32 -3.31
N ALA A 84 -19.22 22.05 -3.73
CA ALA A 84 -18.89 21.64 -5.10
C ALA A 84 -19.53 20.29 -5.42
N VAL A 85 -19.47 19.31 -4.52
CA VAL A 85 -20.12 17.99 -4.65
C VAL A 85 -21.63 18.15 -4.74
N PHE A 86 -22.26 19.01 -3.94
CA PHE A 86 -23.70 19.27 -4.04
C PHE A 86 -24.09 19.96 -5.35
N LEU A 87 -23.28 20.93 -5.80
CA LEU A 87 -23.48 21.58 -7.10
C LEU A 87 -23.23 20.61 -8.25
N PHE A 88 -22.27 19.69 -8.13
CA PHE A 88 -22.00 18.63 -9.10
C PHE A 88 -23.10 17.58 -9.12
N LYS A 89 -23.68 17.22 -7.97
CA LYS A 89 -24.86 16.34 -7.89
C LYS A 89 -26.06 16.98 -8.59
N LYS A 90 -26.25 18.29 -8.42
CA LYS A 90 -27.32 19.06 -9.05
C LYS A 90 -27.08 19.33 -10.54
N ALA A 91 -25.82 19.49 -10.96
CA ALA A 91 -25.41 19.64 -12.35
C ALA A 91 -25.42 18.29 -13.10
N GLY A 92 -25.02 17.21 -12.44
CA GLY A 92 -25.12 15.83 -12.93
C GLY A 92 -26.57 15.44 -13.18
N GLN A 93 -27.50 15.81 -12.28
CA GLN A 93 -28.94 15.65 -12.51
C GLN A 93 -29.47 16.48 -13.71
N LYS A 94 -28.90 17.65 -14.00
CA LYS A 94 -29.27 18.46 -15.18
C LYS A 94 -28.65 17.93 -16.48
N VAL A 95 -27.40 17.50 -16.46
CA VAL A 95 -26.73 16.88 -17.62
C VAL A 95 -27.36 15.52 -17.95
N LEU A 96 -27.84 14.78 -16.94
CA LEU A 96 -28.68 13.58 -17.12
C LEU A 96 -30.01 13.90 -17.83
N GLN A 97 -30.54 15.11 -17.65
CA GLN A 97 -31.79 15.56 -18.28
C GLN A 97 -31.57 16.12 -19.70
N GLU A 98 -30.36 16.62 -20.01
CA GLU A 98 -29.98 17.11 -21.34
C GLU A 98 -29.37 16.02 -22.25
N SER A 99 -28.71 14.98 -21.69
CA SER A 99 -28.28 13.78 -22.44
C SER A 99 -29.45 12.89 -22.91
N TYR A 100 -30.68 13.21 -22.50
CA TYR A 100 -31.90 12.52 -22.94
C TYR A 100 -32.28 12.79 -24.40
N ASN A 101 -31.56 13.67 -25.10
CA ASN A 101 -31.71 13.89 -26.54
C ASN A 101 -30.38 13.65 -27.26
N GLY A 102 -30.09 12.40 -27.61
CA GLY A 102 -28.91 12.07 -28.38
C GLY A 102 -28.82 10.60 -28.76
N ALA A 103 -29.49 10.24 -29.86
CA ALA A 103 -29.49 8.92 -30.48
C ALA A 103 -28.08 8.35 -30.68
N LYS A 104 -27.63 7.48 -29.76
CA LYS A 104 -26.53 6.52 -29.98
C LYS A 104 -26.43 5.37 -28.98
N PHE A 105 -27.25 5.35 -27.91
CA PHE A 105 -27.19 4.30 -26.88
C PHE A 105 -28.11 3.09 -27.13
N GLU A 106 -29.09 3.19 -28.04
CA GLU A 106 -30.11 2.14 -28.26
C GLU A 106 -29.64 0.89 -29.01
N SER A 107 -28.42 0.86 -29.57
CA SER A 107 -27.97 -0.27 -30.41
C SER A 107 -27.10 -1.32 -29.69
N LEU A 108 -26.67 -1.10 -28.44
CA LEU A 108 -25.79 -2.03 -27.70
C LEU A 108 -26.45 -2.64 -26.45
N SER A 109 -27.52 -2.04 -25.93
CA SER A 109 -28.26 -2.52 -24.76
C SER A 109 -29.14 -3.75 -25.03
N GLN A 110 -29.32 -4.19 -26.28
CA GLN A 110 -30.16 -5.36 -26.60
C GLN A 110 -29.52 -6.72 -26.23
N THR A 111 -28.25 -6.76 -25.84
CA THR A 111 -27.56 -8.03 -25.54
C THR A 111 -27.83 -8.53 -24.12
N PHE A 112 -28.02 -7.64 -23.15
CA PHE A 112 -28.29 -7.98 -21.76
C PHE A 112 -29.58 -7.30 -21.29
N PRO A 113 -30.50 -8.02 -20.62
CA PRO A 113 -31.78 -7.48 -20.16
C PRO A 113 -31.69 -6.50 -18.96
N ILE A 114 -30.49 -6.16 -18.48
CA ILE A 114 -30.28 -5.23 -17.36
C ILE A 114 -29.42 -4.02 -17.77
N ASP A 115 -29.90 -2.82 -17.41
CA ASP A 115 -29.19 -1.57 -17.66
C ASP A 115 -28.07 -1.34 -16.63
N LEU A 116 -26.97 -0.73 -17.08
CA LEU A 116 -25.84 -0.35 -16.23
C LEU A 116 -26.25 0.58 -15.07
N GLU A 117 -27.18 1.51 -15.31
CA GLU A 117 -27.66 2.44 -14.27
C GLU A 117 -28.35 1.72 -13.11
N LYS A 118 -29.12 0.67 -13.41
CA LYS A 118 -29.79 -0.16 -12.40
C LYS A 118 -28.78 -0.92 -11.54
N LEU A 119 -27.72 -1.47 -12.16
CA LEU A 119 -26.63 -2.13 -11.42
C LEU A 119 -25.85 -1.16 -10.52
N VAL A 120 -25.61 0.06 -10.98
CA VAL A 120 -24.92 1.09 -10.18
C VAL A 120 -25.78 1.53 -8.99
N MET A 121 -27.09 1.68 -9.16
CA MET A 121 -28.01 2.01 -8.06
C MET A 121 -28.05 0.89 -7.02
N LEU A 122 -28.17 -0.38 -7.46
CA LEU A 122 -28.13 -1.55 -6.58
C LEU A 122 -26.90 -1.52 -5.66
N ASN A 123 -25.73 -1.26 -6.23
CA ASN A 123 -24.46 -1.26 -5.48
C ASN A 123 -24.30 -0.06 -4.55
N ARG A 124 -24.76 1.14 -4.93
CA ARG A 124 -24.61 2.36 -4.12
C ARG A 124 -25.58 2.39 -2.94
N ASP A 125 -26.85 2.15 -3.23
CA ASP A 125 -27.91 2.29 -2.22
C ASP A 125 -28.03 1.03 -1.34
N HIS A 126 -27.25 -0.03 -1.65
CA HIS A 126 -27.29 -1.33 -0.99
C HIS A 126 -28.74 -1.85 -0.88
N ASP A 127 -29.52 -1.62 -1.94
CA ASP A 127 -30.97 -1.78 -1.90
C ASP A 127 -31.35 -3.25 -1.98
N ALA A 128 -31.48 -3.87 -0.80
CA ALA A 128 -31.90 -5.26 -0.66
C ALA A 128 -33.30 -5.52 -1.25
N ILE A 129 -34.16 -4.49 -1.33
CA ILE A 129 -35.51 -4.60 -1.89
C ILE A 129 -35.41 -4.78 -3.41
N MET A 130 -34.59 -3.96 -4.07
CA MET A 130 -34.35 -4.08 -5.50
C MET A 130 -33.71 -5.44 -5.87
N LEU A 131 -32.80 -5.95 -5.04
CA LEU A 131 -32.22 -7.29 -5.25
C LEU A 131 -33.30 -8.38 -5.17
N GLN A 132 -34.25 -8.24 -4.24
CA GLN A 132 -35.35 -9.19 -4.08
C GLN A 132 -36.37 -9.12 -5.22
N GLU A 133 -36.66 -7.92 -5.74
CA GLU A 133 -37.51 -7.71 -6.92
C GLU A 133 -36.93 -8.37 -8.19
N VAL A 134 -35.61 -8.39 -8.32
CA VAL A 134 -34.90 -9.02 -9.44
C VAL A 134 -34.86 -10.55 -9.32
N GLY A 135 -35.39 -11.14 -8.23
CA GLY A 135 -35.34 -12.58 -8.00
C GLY A 135 -34.05 -13.05 -7.32
N GLY A 136 -33.41 -12.16 -6.56
CA GLY A 136 -32.20 -12.45 -5.80
C GLY A 136 -30.96 -12.63 -6.68
N VAL A 137 -29.98 -13.36 -6.17
CA VAL A 137 -28.70 -13.61 -6.85
C VAL A 137 -28.88 -14.44 -8.13
N SER A 138 -29.80 -15.40 -8.12
CA SER A 138 -30.12 -16.23 -9.29
C SER A 138 -30.72 -15.40 -10.42
N GLY A 139 -31.70 -14.55 -10.12
CA GLY A 139 -32.29 -13.68 -11.14
C GLY A 139 -31.29 -12.66 -11.69
N LEU A 140 -30.41 -12.12 -10.84
CA LEU A 140 -29.32 -11.24 -11.29
C LEU A 140 -28.32 -11.96 -12.19
N SER A 141 -28.00 -13.21 -11.89
CA SER A 141 -27.13 -14.06 -12.72
C SER A 141 -27.73 -14.32 -14.10
N ASP A 142 -29.04 -14.59 -14.16
CA ASP A 142 -29.77 -14.80 -15.42
C ASP A 142 -29.80 -13.52 -16.26
N LEU A 143 -30.01 -12.36 -15.62
CA LEU A 143 -29.96 -11.07 -16.30
C LEU A 143 -28.56 -10.74 -16.85
N LEU A 144 -27.51 -11.14 -16.13
CA LEU A 144 -26.11 -10.98 -16.55
C LEU A 144 -25.60 -12.11 -17.46
N LYS A 145 -26.46 -13.08 -17.82
CA LYS A 145 -26.11 -14.30 -18.57
C LYS A 145 -24.83 -14.94 -18.02
N SER A 146 -24.69 -15.00 -16.71
CA SER A 146 -23.57 -15.65 -16.03
C SER A 146 -24.05 -16.90 -15.32
N ASN A 147 -23.19 -17.90 -15.19
CA ASN A 147 -23.47 -19.10 -14.42
C ASN A 147 -22.84 -18.96 -13.03
N LEU A 148 -23.59 -19.20 -11.96
CA LEU A 148 -23.10 -19.04 -10.59
C LEU A 148 -21.95 -20.00 -10.23
N ASP A 149 -21.92 -21.20 -10.82
CA ASP A 149 -20.91 -22.23 -10.55
C ASP A 149 -19.73 -22.17 -11.53
N ARG A 150 -20.03 -21.87 -12.81
CA ARG A 150 -19.03 -21.86 -13.90
C ARG A 150 -18.49 -20.48 -14.23
N GLY A 151 -19.11 -19.42 -13.74
CA GLY A 151 -18.81 -18.05 -14.10
C GLY A 151 -19.07 -17.74 -15.58
N VAL A 152 -18.39 -16.71 -16.07
CA VAL A 152 -18.46 -16.25 -17.47
C VAL A 152 -17.66 -17.20 -18.38
N SER A 153 -17.99 -17.27 -19.66
CA SER A 153 -17.17 -18.02 -20.62
C SER A 153 -15.78 -17.39 -20.73
N SER A 154 -14.75 -18.20 -20.99
CA SER A 154 -13.38 -17.72 -21.19
C SER A 154 -13.14 -17.14 -22.59
N ASN A 155 -14.19 -16.80 -23.34
CA ASN A 155 -14.06 -16.27 -24.70
C ASN A 155 -13.75 -14.77 -24.67
N GLU A 156 -12.64 -14.36 -25.29
CA GLU A 156 -12.17 -12.97 -25.27
C GLU A 156 -13.19 -11.99 -25.88
N ASP A 157 -13.93 -12.40 -26.92
CA ASP A 157 -14.93 -11.54 -27.56
C ASP A 157 -16.08 -11.18 -26.60
N GLU A 158 -16.51 -12.13 -25.75
CA GLU A 158 -17.57 -11.90 -24.77
C GLU A 158 -17.08 -10.97 -23.65
N LEU A 159 -15.84 -11.16 -23.20
CA LEU A 159 -15.21 -10.32 -22.19
C LEU A 159 -15.06 -8.87 -22.68
N LEU A 160 -14.64 -8.69 -23.94
CA LEU A 160 -14.56 -7.37 -24.58
C LEU A 160 -15.93 -6.71 -24.69
N GLN A 161 -16.95 -7.46 -25.11
CA GLN A 161 -18.32 -6.93 -25.20
C GLN A 161 -18.85 -6.47 -23.84
N ARG A 162 -18.62 -7.25 -22.78
CA ARG A 162 -18.98 -6.86 -21.40
C ARG A 162 -18.22 -5.62 -20.94
N ARG A 163 -16.94 -5.51 -21.30
CA ARG A 163 -16.11 -4.34 -20.99
C ARG A 163 -16.61 -3.07 -21.68
N ASP A 164 -17.09 -3.19 -22.91
CA ASP A 164 -17.62 -2.06 -23.67
C ASP A 164 -18.99 -1.60 -23.14
N ILE A 165 -19.82 -2.53 -22.65
CA ILE A 165 -21.16 -2.24 -22.10
C ILE A 165 -21.08 -1.73 -20.65
N PHE A 166 -20.41 -2.47 -19.76
CA PHE A 166 -20.41 -2.22 -18.31
C PHE A 166 -19.19 -1.41 -17.83
N GLY A 167 -18.21 -1.18 -18.70
CA GLY A 167 -16.95 -0.51 -18.39
C GLY A 167 -15.82 -1.47 -18.01
N ALA A 168 -14.61 -0.94 -17.98
CA ALA A 168 -13.41 -1.65 -17.54
C ALA A 168 -13.16 -1.44 -16.04
N ASN A 169 -12.57 -2.42 -15.35
CA ASN A 169 -12.16 -2.28 -13.94
C ASN A 169 -10.93 -1.38 -13.77
N THR A 170 -11.00 -0.15 -14.27
CA THR A 170 -9.93 0.85 -14.25
C THR A 170 -10.51 2.20 -13.85
N TYR A 171 -9.67 3.05 -13.26
CA TYR A 171 -10.02 4.44 -12.94
C TYR A 171 -9.27 5.40 -13.89
N PRO A 172 -9.86 6.57 -14.21
CA PRO A 172 -9.34 7.50 -15.20
C PRO A 172 -7.94 7.96 -14.82
N ARG A 173 -6.96 7.58 -15.64
CA ARG A 173 -5.57 8.03 -15.49
C ARG A 173 -5.45 9.48 -15.92
N LYS A 174 -4.55 10.22 -15.27
CA LYS A 174 -4.13 11.54 -15.76
C LYS A 174 -3.60 11.38 -17.19
N LYS A 175 -4.18 12.14 -18.13
CA LYS A 175 -3.76 12.09 -19.55
C LYS A 175 -2.25 12.37 -19.65
N ARG A 176 -1.58 11.66 -20.56
CA ARG A 176 -0.16 11.85 -20.84
C ARG A 176 0.10 13.33 -21.16
N LYS A 177 1.07 13.94 -20.49
CA LYS A 177 1.56 15.27 -20.88
C LYS A 177 2.15 15.16 -22.29
N SER A 178 1.77 16.08 -23.18
CA SER A 178 2.37 16.17 -24.51
C SER A 178 3.78 16.74 -24.43
N ILE A 179 4.62 16.46 -25.44
CA ILE A 179 5.97 17.04 -25.56
C ILE A 179 5.91 18.58 -25.52
N TRP A 180 4.90 19.19 -26.15
CA TRP A 180 4.69 20.63 -26.14
C TRP A 180 4.48 21.21 -24.74
N ARG A 181 3.85 20.45 -23.84
CA ARG A 181 3.71 20.88 -22.46
C ARG A 181 5.05 20.87 -21.72
N PHE A 182 5.92 19.90 -21.99
CA PHE A 182 7.28 19.89 -21.46
C PHE A 182 8.13 21.04 -22.03
N VAL A 183 8.00 21.35 -23.32
CA VAL A 183 8.65 22.54 -23.91
C VAL A 183 8.17 23.81 -23.22
N PHE A 184 6.86 23.96 -23.00
CA PHE A 184 6.31 25.12 -22.31
C PHE A 184 6.77 25.22 -20.84
N GLU A 185 6.77 24.09 -20.12
CA GLU A 185 7.28 24.01 -18.74
C GLU A 185 8.79 24.36 -18.68
N ALA A 186 9.59 23.90 -19.64
CA ALA A 186 11.02 24.27 -19.75
C ALA A 186 11.24 25.76 -20.08
N CYS A 187 10.38 26.37 -20.90
CA CYS A 187 10.43 27.81 -21.19
C CYS A 187 10.10 28.71 -19.99
N GLN A 188 9.50 28.17 -18.92
CA GLN A 188 9.13 28.93 -17.72
C GLN A 188 10.27 29.04 -16.71
N ASP A 189 11.41 28.39 -16.93
CA ASP A 189 12.56 28.51 -16.03
C ASP A 189 13.09 29.96 -16.02
N LEU A 190 13.28 30.51 -14.83
CA LEU A 190 13.64 31.91 -14.63
C LEU A 190 14.96 32.27 -15.32
N THR A 191 15.93 31.36 -15.33
CA THR A 191 17.24 31.53 -16.00
C THR A 191 17.10 31.59 -17.52
N LEU A 192 16.34 30.66 -18.11
CA LEU A 192 16.07 30.61 -19.54
C LEU A 192 15.21 31.79 -19.99
N VAL A 193 14.28 32.26 -19.16
CA VAL A 193 13.51 33.49 -19.41
C VAL A 193 14.44 34.71 -19.45
N ILE A 194 15.35 34.85 -18.48
CA ILE A 194 16.33 35.96 -18.48
C ILE A 194 17.19 35.92 -19.75
N LEU A 195 17.63 34.73 -20.16
CA LEU A 195 18.38 34.52 -21.40
C LEU A 195 17.57 34.85 -22.66
N MET A 196 16.30 34.47 -22.73
CA MET A 196 15.43 34.82 -23.85
C MET A 196 15.19 36.33 -23.95
N VAL A 197 15.04 37.01 -22.81
CA VAL A 197 14.95 38.47 -22.75
C VAL A 197 16.27 39.10 -23.21
N ALA A 198 17.42 38.60 -22.76
CA ALA A 198 18.73 39.08 -23.20
C ALA A 198 18.96 38.84 -24.70
N ALA A 199 18.55 37.69 -25.24
CA ALA A 199 18.61 37.38 -26.67
C ALA A 199 17.74 38.33 -27.49
N ALA A 200 16.51 38.63 -27.03
CA ALA A 200 15.61 39.56 -27.69
C ALA A 200 16.17 41.00 -27.68
N ILE A 201 16.73 41.44 -26.56
CA ILE A 201 17.39 42.75 -26.44
C ILE A 201 18.61 42.79 -27.38
N SER A 202 19.50 41.80 -27.32
CA SER A 202 20.69 41.71 -28.19
C SER A 202 20.32 41.68 -29.67
N LEU A 203 19.30 40.92 -30.06
CA LEU A 203 18.83 40.82 -31.45
C LEU A 203 18.25 42.15 -31.96
N SER A 204 17.38 42.79 -31.16
CA SER A 204 16.76 44.07 -31.53
C SER A 204 17.79 45.18 -31.68
N LEU A 205 18.79 45.21 -30.80
CA LEU A 205 19.87 46.19 -30.84
C LEU A 205 20.88 45.94 -31.96
N GLY A 206 21.32 44.70 -32.13
CA GLY A 206 22.25 44.36 -33.22
C GLY A 206 21.67 44.71 -34.59
N MET A 207 20.39 44.37 -34.83
CA MET A 207 19.70 44.78 -36.06
C MET A 207 19.58 46.30 -36.22
N ALA A 208 19.46 47.05 -35.10
CA ALA A 208 19.35 48.50 -35.13
C ALA A 208 20.69 49.23 -35.32
N THR A 209 21.82 48.64 -34.89
CA THR A 209 23.14 49.29 -34.93
C THR A 209 24.02 48.85 -36.10
N GLU A 210 24.04 47.55 -36.39
CA GLU A 210 24.92 46.93 -37.40
C GLU A 210 24.17 46.58 -38.69
N GLY A 211 22.86 46.84 -38.71
CA GLY A 211 21.97 46.52 -39.82
C GLY A 211 21.57 45.05 -39.86
N VAL A 212 20.54 44.74 -40.66
CA VAL A 212 19.88 43.41 -40.67
C VAL A 212 20.81 42.29 -41.15
N LYS A 213 21.86 42.60 -41.93
CA LYS A 213 22.74 41.59 -42.52
C LYS A 213 23.73 40.99 -41.52
N ASP A 214 24.30 41.80 -40.65
CA ASP A 214 25.38 41.39 -39.73
C ASP A 214 24.97 41.47 -38.25
N GLY A 215 24.03 42.35 -37.89
CA GLY A 215 23.62 42.55 -36.51
C GLY A 215 22.68 41.48 -35.93
N TRP A 216 22.28 40.48 -36.71
CA TRP A 216 21.41 39.39 -36.22
C TRP A 216 22.20 38.24 -35.58
N TYR A 217 23.52 38.13 -35.84
CA TYR A 217 24.33 36.98 -35.44
C TYR A 217 24.44 36.83 -33.91
N ASP A 218 24.65 37.92 -33.17
CA ASP A 218 24.82 37.88 -31.71
C ASP A 218 23.54 37.42 -30.99
N GLY A 219 22.41 38.10 -31.23
CA GLY A 219 21.13 37.74 -30.63
C GLY A 219 20.59 36.40 -31.15
N GLY A 220 20.81 36.12 -32.44
CA GLY A 220 20.40 34.87 -33.09
C GLY A 220 21.14 33.65 -32.54
N SER A 221 22.44 33.77 -32.25
CA SER A 221 23.24 32.69 -31.66
C SER A 221 22.79 32.34 -30.25
N ILE A 222 22.49 33.35 -29.42
CA ILE A 222 21.97 33.14 -28.06
C ILE A 222 20.59 32.47 -28.13
N PHE A 223 19.70 32.96 -29.00
CA PHE A 223 18.38 32.37 -29.18
C PHE A 223 18.46 30.90 -29.64
N PHE A 224 19.33 30.59 -30.59
CA PHE A 224 19.53 29.23 -31.08
C PHE A 224 20.09 28.29 -30.00
N ALA A 225 21.04 28.77 -29.19
CA ALA A 225 21.57 28.01 -28.06
C ALA A 225 20.49 27.71 -27.01
N VAL A 226 19.70 28.71 -26.63
CA VAL A 226 18.57 28.55 -25.69
C VAL A 226 17.53 27.58 -26.23
N PHE A 227 17.20 27.68 -27.52
CA PHE A 227 16.28 26.75 -28.18
C PHE A 227 16.78 25.30 -28.12
N LEU A 228 18.08 25.07 -28.40
CA LEU A 228 18.67 23.74 -28.29
C LEU A 228 18.61 23.19 -26.86
N VAL A 229 18.91 24.02 -25.85
CA VAL A 229 18.82 23.62 -24.45
C VAL A 229 17.37 23.24 -24.09
N ILE A 230 16.39 24.08 -24.39
CA ILE A 230 14.96 23.80 -24.13
C ILE A 230 14.53 22.51 -24.83
N PHE A 231 14.92 22.30 -26.09
CA PHE A 231 14.56 21.11 -26.84
C PHE A 231 15.17 19.84 -26.24
N VAL A 232 16.45 19.86 -25.85
CA VAL A 232 17.13 18.74 -25.21
C VAL A 232 16.50 18.44 -23.85
N THR A 233 16.24 19.45 -23.03
CA THR A 233 15.60 19.31 -21.71
C THR A 233 14.19 18.73 -21.85
N ALA A 234 13.35 19.32 -22.72
CA ALA A 234 11.99 18.84 -22.94
C ALA A 234 11.93 17.40 -23.49
N THR A 235 12.85 17.04 -24.39
CA THR A 235 12.94 15.67 -24.93
C THR A 235 13.38 14.68 -23.84
N SER A 236 14.32 15.08 -22.99
CA SER A 236 14.78 14.25 -21.87
C SER A 236 13.66 14.02 -20.85
N ASP A 237 12.99 15.08 -20.42
CA ASP A 237 11.90 15.03 -19.44
C ASP A 237 10.70 14.23 -19.97
N TYR A 238 10.38 14.38 -21.26
CA TYR A 238 9.36 13.59 -21.91
C TYR A 238 9.70 12.09 -21.87
N ARG A 239 10.93 11.71 -22.26
CA ARG A 239 11.39 10.32 -22.21
C ARG A 239 11.34 9.76 -20.78
N GLN A 240 11.69 10.57 -19.79
CA GLN A 240 11.62 10.19 -18.38
C GLN A 240 10.18 9.95 -17.93
N SER A 241 9.24 10.83 -18.29
CA SER A 241 7.83 10.69 -17.92
C SER A 241 7.20 9.42 -18.50
N LEU A 242 7.61 9.03 -19.71
CA LEU A 242 7.15 7.80 -20.37
C LEU A 242 7.62 6.55 -19.61
N GLN A 243 8.88 6.54 -19.17
CA GLN A 243 9.44 5.43 -18.39
C GLN A 243 8.73 5.30 -17.03
N PHE A 244 8.46 6.41 -16.35
CA PHE A 244 7.74 6.40 -15.08
C PHE A 244 6.32 5.83 -15.23
N GLN A 245 5.61 6.18 -16.30
CA GLN A 245 4.27 5.66 -16.58
C GLN A 245 4.26 4.15 -16.78
N HIS A 246 5.19 3.62 -17.59
CA HIS A 246 5.29 2.18 -17.82
C HIS A 246 5.57 1.40 -16.52
N LEU A 247 6.38 1.94 -15.62
CA LEU A 247 6.63 1.33 -14.30
C LEU A 247 5.38 1.36 -13.40
N ASN A 248 4.59 2.44 -13.46
CA ASN A 248 3.36 2.54 -12.69
C ASN A 248 2.27 1.60 -13.22
N GLU A 249 2.24 1.33 -14.53
CA GLU A 249 1.33 0.36 -15.15
C GLU A 249 1.56 -1.07 -14.62
N GLU A 250 2.82 -1.51 -14.57
CA GLU A 250 3.20 -2.80 -13.97
C GLU A 250 2.87 -2.86 -12.47
N LYS A 251 3.09 -1.76 -11.72
CA LYS A 251 2.85 -1.69 -10.27
C LYS A 251 1.39 -1.92 -9.88
N GLN A 252 0.45 -1.44 -10.70
CA GLN A 252 -0.98 -1.47 -10.37
C GLN A 252 -1.66 -2.80 -10.76
N ASN A 253 -0.95 -3.69 -11.48
CA ASN A 253 -1.49 -4.99 -11.87
C ASN A 253 -1.45 -5.98 -10.71
N ILE A 254 -2.58 -6.10 -9.99
CA ILE A 254 -2.79 -7.10 -8.93
C ILE A 254 -3.42 -8.34 -9.57
N GLN A 255 -2.94 -9.53 -9.18
CA GLN A 255 -3.50 -10.81 -9.62
C GLN A 255 -4.64 -11.24 -8.68
N VAL A 256 -5.80 -11.57 -9.25
CA VAL A 256 -7.03 -11.99 -8.55
C VAL A 256 -7.45 -13.35 -9.11
N GLU A 257 -7.93 -14.26 -8.24
CA GLU A 257 -8.51 -15.53 -8.70
C GLU A 257 -9.97 -15.31 -9.13
N VAL A 258 -10.33 -15.73 -10.35
CA VAL A 258 -11.68 -15.66 -10.90
C VAL A 258 -12.12 -17.03 -11.42
N ILE A 259 -13.41 -17.32 -11.38
CA ILE A 259 -13.98 -18.53 -11.99
C ILE A 259 -14.53 -18.14 -13.37
N ARG A 260 -13.93 -18.71 -14.43
CA ARG A 260 -14.39 -18.57 -15.82
C ARG A 260 -14.41 -19.95 -16.49
N GLY A 261 -15.48 -20.28 -17.20
CA GLY A 261 -15.67 -21.59 -17.84
C GLY A 261 -15.59 -22.79 -16.88
N GLY A 262 -15.88 -22.60 -15.60
CA GLY A 262 -15.76 -23.62 -14.55
C GLY A 262 -14.34 -23.83 -14.01
N LYS A 263 -13.36 -23.05 -14.49
CA LYS A 263 -11.96 -23.11 -14.03
C LYS A 263 -11.63 -21.89 -13.18
N ARG A 264 -10.86 -22.08 -12.11
CA ARG A 264 -10.27 -20.98 -11.33
C ARG A 264 -9.00 -20.51 -12.04
N VAL A 265 -9.05 -19.31 -12.60
CA VAL A 265 -7.96 -18.70 -13.37
C VAL A 265 -7.46 -17.45 -12.63
N GLY A 266 -6.15 -17.24 -12.59
CA GLY A 266 -5.58 -15.97 -12.13
C GLY A 266 -5.71 -14.93 -13.24
N ALA A 267 -6.42 -13.83 -12.97
CA ALA A 267 -6.60 -12.71 -13.88
C ALA A 267 -6.05 -11.41 -13.26
N SER A 268 -5.70 -10.45 -14.10
CA SER A 268 -5.44 -9.09 -13.61
C SER A 268 -6.70 -8.51 -13.00
N ILE A 269 -6.57 -7.71 -11.95
CA ILE A 269 -7.66 -6.88 -11.42
C ILE A 269 -8.28 -5.99 -12.50
N PHE A 270 -7.50 -5.58 -13.50
CA PHE A 270 -7.98 -4.74 -14.62
C PHE A 270 -8.83 -5.49 -15.64
N ASP A 271 -8.66 -6.81 -15.72
CA ASP A 271 -9.37 -7.68 -16.66
C ASP A 271 -10.68 -8.23 -16.06
N LEU A 272 -11.02 -7.81 -14.83
CA LEU A 272 -12.25 -8.18 -14.16
C LEU A 272 -13.45 -7.52 -14.86
N VAL A 273 -14.50 -8.30 -15.12
CA VAL A 273 -15.73 -7.82 -15.79
C VAL A 273 -16.97 -8.12 -14.96
N VAL A 274 -18.06 -7.40 -15.26
CA VAL A 274 -19.37 -7.65 -14.64
C VAL A 274 -19.87 -9.05 -15.03
N GLY A 275 -20.34 -9.78 -14.01
CA GLY A 275 -20.78 -11.17 -14.10
C GLY A 275 -19.69 -12.20 -13.82
N ASP A 276 -18.42 -11.81 -13.63
CA ASP A 276 -17.38 -12.72 -13.14
C ASP A 276 -17.75 -13.25 -11.74
N VAL A 277 -17.37 -14.50 -11.47
CA VAL A 277 -17.51 -15.11 -10.14
C VAL A 277 -16.14 -15.13 -9.47
N VAL A 278 -16.04 -14.46 -8.32
CA VAL A 278 -14.79 -14.28 -7.57
C VAL A 278 -14.88 -15.06 -6.26
N PRO A 279 -14.09 -16.14 -6.08
CA PRO A 279 -13.96 -16.80 -4.79
C PRO A 279 -13.14 -15.92 -3.84
N LEU A 280 -13.73 -15.57 -2.70
CA LEU A 280 -13.13 -14.77 -1.63
C LEU A 280 -12.75 -15.66 -0.45
N LYS A 281 -11.52 -15.50 0.03
CA LYS A 281 -11.00 -16.15 1.26
C LYS A 281 -10.54 -15.11 2.27
N ILE A 282 -10.39 -15.54 3.51
CA ILE A 282 -9.85 -14.72 4.61
C ILE A 282 -8.55 -14.02 4.18
N GLY A 283 -8.51 -12.70 4.35
CA GLY A 283 -7.37 -11.84 4.03
C GLY A 283 -7.38 -11.25 2.61
N ASP A 284 -8.25 -11.72 1.71
CA ASP A 284 -8.37 -11.13 0.37
C ASP A 284 -9.01 -9.73 0.44
N GLN A 285 -8.59 -8.87 -0.48
CA GLN A 285 -9.25 -7.61 -0.74
C GLN A 285 -10.33 -7.84 -1.80
N VAL A 286 -11.54 -7.34 -1.55
CA VAL A 286 -12.64 -7.41 -2.50
C VAL A 286 -12.28 -6.56 -3.74
N PRO A 287 -12.17 -7.16 -4.94
CA PRO A 287 -11.57 -6.51 -6.12
C PRO A 287 -12.51 -5.54 -6.87
N ALA A 288 -13.81 -5.68 -6.66
CA ALA A 288 -14.88 -4.94 -7.32
C ALA A 288 -16.18 -5.05 -6.49
N ASP A 289 -17.18 -4.24 -6.79
CA ASP A 289 -18.47 -4.34 -6.09
C ASP A 289 -19.23 -5.56 -6.59
N GLY A 290 -19.90 -6.26 -5.69
CA GLY A 290 -20.56 -7.52 -6.00
C GLY A 290 -21.58 -7.98 -4.97
N VAL A 291 -22.24 -9.08 -5.28
CA VAL A 291 -23.24 -9.74 -4.43
C VAL A 291 -22.73 -11.12 -4.03
N LEU A 292 -22.92 -11.50 -2.78
CA LEU A 292 -22.58 -12.80 -2.23
C LEU A 292 -23.48 -13.89 -2.85
N ILE A 293 -22.89 -14.88 -3.50
CA ILE A 293 -23.56 -16.06 -4.06
C ILE A 293 -23.75 -17.11 -2.97
N SER A 294 -22.64 -17.49 -2.35
CA SER A 294 -22.60 -18.49 -1.30
C SER A 294 -21.49 -18.13 -0.33
N GLY A 295 -21.72 -18.29 0.97
CA GLY A 295 -20.76 -17.94 1.99
C GLY A 295 -20.95 -18.79 3.24
N HIS A 296 -19.84 -19.21 3.84
CA HIS A 296 -19.83 -19.92 5.11
C HIS A 296 -19.18 -19.03 6.17
N SER A 297 -20.03 -18.43 7.03
CA SER A 297 -19.63 -17.50 8.10
C SER A 297 -18.76 -16.33 7.60
N LEU A 298 -19.07 -15.79 6.42
CA LEU A 298 -18.30 -14.71 5.81
C LEU A 298 -18.43 -13.41 6.63
N ALA A 299 -17.30 -12.81 6.98
CA ALA A 299 -17.22 -11.56 7.71
C ALA A 299 -16.24 -10.61 7.02
N ILE A 300 -16.62 -9.34 6.89
CA ILE A 300 -15.87 -8.33 6.13
C ILE A 300 -15.56 -7.13 7.01
N ASP A 301 -14.32 -6.67 6.90
CA ASP A 301 -13.84 -5.43 7.48
C ASP A 301 -14.04 -4.28 6.46
N GLU A 302 -15.01 -3.42 6.76
CA GLU A 302 -15.38 -2.27 5.94
C GLU A 302 -14.61 -0.98 6.30
N SER A 303 -13.62 -1.06 7.20
CA SER A 303 -12.83 0.09 7.68
C SER A 303 -12.16 0.90 6.59
N SER A 304 -11.80 0.27 5.47
CA SER A 304 -11.15 0.97 4.34
C SER A 304 -12.12 1.90 3.59
N MET A 305 -13.43 1.67 3.70
CA MET A 305 -14.47 2.47 3.08
C MET A 305 -15.14 3.43 4.07
N THR A 306 -15.53 2.92 5.24
CA THR A 306 -16.31 3.68 6.22
C THR A 306 -15.44 4.43 7.23
N GLY A 307 -14.18 4.04 7.37
CA GLY A 307 -13.29 4.53 8.44
C GLY A 307 -13.59 3.94 9.82
N GLU A 308 -14.63 3.13 9.96
CA GLU A 308 -15.00 2.47 11.21
C GLU A 308 -14.52 1.01 11.21
N SER A 309 -13.76 0.61 12.24
CA SER A 309 -13.23 -0.77 12.39
C SER A 309 -14.28 -1.79 12.84
N LYS A 310 -15.46 -1.79 12.20
CA LYS A 310 -16.53 -2.75 12.52
C LYS A 310 -16.54 -3.89 11.50
N ILE A 311 -16.49 -5.12 12.01
CA ILE A 311 -16.64 -6.33 11.20
C ILE A 311 -18.14 -6.56 10.96
N VAL A 312 -18.51 -6.75 9.69
CA VAL A 312 -19.89 -6.99 9.25
C VAL A 312 -20.00 -8.43 8.74
N HIS A 313 -20.91 -9.21 9.32
CA HIS A 313 -21.23 -10.54 8.82
C HIS A 313 -22.12 -10.43 7.58
N LYS A 314 -21.73 -11.12 6.51
CA LYS A 314 -22.44 -11.13 5.23
C LYS A 314 -23.16 -12.47 5.09
N ASP A 315 -24.46 -12.38 4.93
CA ASP A 315 -25.39 -13.48 4.74
C ASP A 315 -26.34 -13.16 3.57
N GLN A 316 -27.38 -13.96 3.37
CA GLN A 316 -28.37 -13.69 2.31
C GLN A 316 -29.20 -12.42 2.60
N ASN A 317 -29.24 -11.94 3.86
CA ASN A 317 -29.96 -10.72 4.23
C ASN A 317 -29.15 -9.46 3.94
N ALA A 318 -27.81 -9.53 4.04
CA ALA A 318 -26.89 -8.47 3.69
C ALA A 318 -25.82 -8.95 2.67
N PRO A 319 -26.21 -9.26 1.42
CA PRO A 319 -25.32 -9.94 0.48
C PRO A 319 -24.36 -8.99 -0.26
N MET A 320 -24.43 -7.68 -0.05
CA MET A 320 -23.62 -6.70 -0.79
C MET A 320 -22.18 -6.64 -0.30
N LEU A 321 -21.25 -6.67 -1.25
CA LEU A 321 -19.80 -6.69 -1.06
C LEU A 321 -19.19 -5.47 -1.77
N MET A 322 -18.45 -4.67 -1.02
CA MET A 322 -17.87 -3.43 -1.53
C MET A 322 -16.39 -3.62 -1.89
N SER A 323 -15.99 -3.09 -3.04
CA SER A 323 -14.61 -3.01 -3.49
C SER A 323 -13.74 -2.30 -2.46
N GLY A 324 -12.52 -2.80 -2.26
CA GLY A 324 -11.55 -2.19 -1.34
C GLY A 324 -11.62 -2.71 0.09
N CYS A 325 -12.75 -3.27 0.52
CA CYS A 325 -12.92 -3.94 1.81
C CYS A 325 -12.12 -5.24 1.89
N LYS A 326 -11.87 -5.74 3.11
CA LYS A 326 -11.08 -6.96 3.34
C LYS A 326 -11.89 -8.05 4.01
N VAL A 327 -11.68 -9.29 3.58
CA VAL A 327 -12.31 -10.45 4.21
C VAL A 327 -11.65 -10.71 5.56
N ALA A 328 -12.41 -10.57 6.64
CA ALA A 328 -11.95 -10.76 8.01
C ALA A 328 -12.05 -12.21 8.47
N ASP A 329 -13.14 -12.91 8.13
CA ASP A 329 -13.37 -14.32 8.48
C ASP A 329 -14.26 -15.02 7.44
N GLY A 330 -14.22 -16.35 7.44
CA GLY A 330 -15.00 -17.20 6.53
C GLY A 330 -14.51 -17.18 5.07
N TYR A 331 -15.31 -17.79 4.20
CA TYR A 331 -15.07 -17.80 2.76
C TYR A 331 -16.40 -17.77 2.02
N GLY A 332 -16.36 -17.28 0.78
CA GLY A 332 -17.55 -17.20 -0.05
C GLY A 332 -17.23 -16.96 -1.51
N SER A 333 -18.26 -17.00 -2.35
CA SER A 333 -18.16 -16.67 -3.78
C SER A 333 -19.00 -15.42 -4.04
N MET A 334 -18.43 -14.47 -4.76
CA MET A 334 -19.06 -13.20 -5.10
C MET A 334 -19.34 -13.14 -6.60
N LEU A 335 -20.52 -12.64 -6.98
CA LEU A 335 -20.84 -12.23 -8.34
C LEU A 335 -20.52 -10.75 -8.52
N VAL A 336 -19.66 -10.40 -9.49
CA VAL A 336 -19.28 -9.02 -9.75
C VAL A 336 -20.44 -8.27 -10.40
N THR A 337 -20.86 -7.15 -9.81
CA THR A 337 -21.98 -6.32 -10.30
C THR A 337 -21.52 -4.95 -10.78
N GLY A 338 -20.39 -4.44 -10.29
CA GLY A 338 -19.86 -3.14 -10.71
C GLY A 338 -18.34 -3.10 -10.70
N VAL A 339 -17.75 -2.45 -11.70
CA VAL A 339 -16.29 -2.37 -11.90
C VAL A 339 -15.80 -0.94 -12.15
N GLY A 340 -14.55 -0.65 -11.82
CA GLY A 340 -13.89 0.61 -12.15
C GLY A 340 -14.56 1.82 -11.50
N THR A 341 -14.79 2.89 -12.26
CA THR A 341 -15.47 4.10 -11.75
C THR A 341 -16.93 3.90 -11.35
N ASN A 342 -17.51 2.75 -11.68
CA ASN A 342 -18.88 2.40 -11.28
C ASN A 342 -18.95 1.89 -9.84
N THR A 343 -17.80 1.67 -9.18
CA THR A 343 -17.71 1.34 -7.75
C THR A 343 -17.41 2.57 -6.91
N GLU A 344 -17.80 2.53 -5.63
CA GLU A 344 -17.49 3.63 -4.70
C GLU A 344 -15.97 3.79 -4.49
N TRP A 345 -15.26 2.67 -4.37
CA TRP A 345 -13.80 2.65 -4.23
C TRP A 345 -13.09 3.20 -5.48
N GLY A 346 -13.55 2.84 -6.68
CA GLY A 346 -12.97 3.34 -7.92
C GLY A 346 -13.15 4.85 -8.07
N MET A 347 -14.29 5.39 -7.62
CA MET A 347 -14.52 6.84 -7.57
C MET A 347 -13.64 7.53 -6.52
N LEU A 348 -13.49 6.94 -5.33
CA LEU A 348 -12.58 7.42 -4.28
C LEU A 348 -11.13 7.47 -4.80
N MET A 349 -10.68 6.40 -5.46
CA MET A 349 -9.32 6.30 -6.00
C MET A 349 -9.08 7.21 -7.20
N ALA A 350 -10.09 7.45 -8.04
CA ALA A 350 -10.01 8.46 -9.10
C ALA A 350 -9.71 9.85 -8.51
N ASN A 351 -10.33 10.20 -7.37
CA ASN A 351 -10.14 11.48 -6.70
C ASN A 351 -8.83 11.56 -5.88
N LEU A 352 -8.36 10.44 -5.31
CA LEU A 352 -7.13 10.37 -4.52
C LEU A 352 -5.85 10.25 -5.37
N SER A 353 -5.97 9.99 -6.68
CA SER A 353 -4.84 9.70 -7.57
C SER A 353 -3.90 10.88 -7.90
N GLU A 354 -3.86 11.92 -7.06
CA GLU A 354 -2.77 12.90 -7.09
C GLU A 354 -1.50 12.25 -6.51
N ASP A 355 -0.70 11.62 -7.37
CA ASP A 355 0.69 11.27 -7.07
C ASP A 355 1.41 12.59 -6.71
N ILE A 356 1.52 12.87 -5.41
CA ILE A 356 2.40 13.90 -4.89
C ILE A 356 3.81 13.43 -5.24
N GLY A 357 4.41 14.04 -6.26
CA GLY A 357 5.77 13.74 -6.69
C GLY A 357 6.76 14.10 -5.58
N GLU A 358 6.96 13.19 -4.63
CA GLU A 358 7.94 13.33 -3.56
C GLU A 358 9.35 13.35 -4.18
N GLU A 359 10.07 14.45 -3.98
CA GLU A 359 11.48 14.59 -4.39
C GLU A 359 12.37 13.60 -3.62
N THR A 360 13.46 13.12 -4.25
CA THR A 360 14.40 12.22 -3.55
C THR A 360 15.29 13.00 -2.57
N PRO A 361 15.80 12.36 -1.50
CA PRO A 361 16.69 13.04 -0.55
C PRO A 361 17.95 13.67 -1.21
N LEU A 362 18.53 13.01 -2.21
CA LEU A 362 19.65 13.53 -3.00
C LEU A 362 19.21 14.74 -3.83
N GLN A 363 18.02 14.69 -4.44
CA GLN A 363 17.46 15.81 -5.19
C GLN A 363 17.28 17.05 -4.29
N VAL A 364 16.75 16.87 -3.08
CA VAL A 364 16.62 17.96 -2.09
C VAL A 364 17.98 18.55 -1.72
N ARG A 365 18.99 17.70 -1.48
CA ARG A 365 20.35 18.17 -1.15
C ARG A 365 21.03 18.87 -2.31
N LEU A 366 20.87 18.36 -3.53
CA LEU A 366 21.45 18.96 -4.74
C LEU A 366 20.76 20.26 -5.13
N ASN A 367 19.45 20.38 -4.93
CA ASN A 367 18.74 21.65 -5.04
C ASN A 367 19.31 22.68 -4.04
N GLY A 368 19.60 22.25 -2.80
CA GLY A 368 20.31 23.09 -1.82
C GLY A 368 21.70 23.56 -2.29
N VAL A 369 22.48 22.69 -2.92
CA VAL A 369 23.80 23.06 -3.48
C VAL A 369 23.64 23.98 -4.70
N ALA A 370 22.72 23.67 -5.61
CA ALA A 370 22.45 24.47 -6.81
C ALA A 370 21.99 25.89 -6.46
N THR A 371 21.12 26.04 -5.45
CA THR A 371 20.71 27.37 -4.96
C THR A 371 21.87 28.15 -4.34
N LEU A 372 22.76 27.49 -3.58
CA LEU A 372 23.96 28.14 -3.04
C LEU A 372 24.89 28.64 -4.15
N ILE A 373 25.17 27.79 -5.15
CA ILE A 373 25.98 28.16 -6.32
C ILE A 373 25.30 29.31 -7.08
N GLY A 374 23.98 29.27 -7.27
CA GLY A 374 23.21 30.34 -7.90
C GLY A 374 23.30 31.67 -7.16
N ILE A 375 23.22 31.67 -5.83
CA ILE A 375 23.38 32.88 -5.00
C ILE A 375 24.80 33.44 -5.13
N VAL A 376 25.82 32.58 -5.07
CA VAL A 376 27.22 33.01 -5.25
C VAL A 376 27.42 33.58 -6.64
N GLY A 377 26.94 32.90 -7.68
CA GLY A 377 27.00 33.34 -9.08
C GLY A 377 26.33 34.70 -9.29
N LEU A 378 25.13 34.88 -8.74
CA LEU A 378 24.40 36.16 -8.80
C LEU A 378 25.14 37.28 -8.06
N SER A 379 25.76 36.97 -6.91
CA SER A 379 26.54 37.94 -6.16
C SER A 379 27.78 38.41 -6.92
N VAL A 380 28.51 37.48 -7.55
CA VAL A 380 29.69 37.77 -8.36
C VAL A 380 29.29 38.55 -9.62
N ALA A 381 28.22 38.14 -10.31
CA ALA A 381 27.71 38.86 -11.48
C ALA A 381 27.31 40.31 -11.12
N GLY A 382 26.65 40.50 -9.97
CA GLY A 382 26.30 41.83 -9.46
C GLY A 382 27.52 42.69 -9.14
N VAL A 383 28.53 42.13 -8.47
CA VAL A 383 29.78 42.85 -8.17
C VAL A 383 30.51 43.24 -9.46
N VAL A 384 30.64 42.32 -10.42
CA VAL A 384 31.29 42.59 -11.71
C VAL A 384 30.52 43.67 -12.49
N LEU A 385 29.18 43.62 -12.50
CA LEU A 385 28.35 44.64 -13.14
C LEU A 385 28.62 46.01 -12.52
N VAL A 386 28.60 46.11 -11.18
CA VAL A 386 28.86 47.38 -10.46
C VAL A 386 30.28 47.89 -10.74
N VAL A 387 31.29 47.02 -10.72
CA VAL A 387 32.68 47.40 -11.00
C VAL A 387 32.84 47.90 -12.43
N LEU A 388 32.28 47.20 -13.43
CA LEU A 388 32.34 47.62 -14.83
C LEU A 388 31.55 48.91 -15.07
N TRP A 389 30.41 49.10 -14.40
CA TRP A 389 29.65 50.34 -14.44
C TRP A 389 30.44 51.52 -13.87
N ILE A 390 31.01 51.37 -12.68
CA ILE A 390 31.79 52.43 -12.02
C ILE A 390 33.07 52.73 -12.83
N SER A 391 33.81 51.70 -13.23
CA SER A 391 35.02 51.83 -14.05
C SER A 391 34.76 52.60 -15.35
N ARG A 392 33.64 52.31 -16.02
CA ARG A 392 33.31 52.90 -17.32
C ARG A 392 32.69 54.29 -17.20
N TYR A 393 31.77 54.52 -16.25
CA TYR A 393 31.01 55.78 -16.17
C TYR A 393 31.56 56.80 -15.18
N PHE A 394 32.23 56.36 -14.10
CA PHE A 394 32.73 57.26 -13.04
C PHE A 394 34.23 57.52 -13.10
N THR A 395 35.05 56.55 -13.54
CA THR A 395 36.53 56.68 -13.43
C THR A 395 37.21 57.18 -14.71
N GLY A 396 36.57 57.08 -15.88
CA GLY A 396 37.06 57.64 -17.15
C GLY A 396 38.38 57.05 -17.69
N HIS A 397 38.95 56.02 -17.04
CA HIS A 397 40.25 55.39 -17.37
C HIS A 397 40.11 54.03 -18.08
N SER A 398 38.91 53.70 -18.58
CA SER A 398 38.69 52.50 -19.39
C SER A 398 39.12 52.78 -20.83
N ASN A 399 40.15 52.07 -21.30
CA ASN A 399 40.56 52.09 -22.70
C ASN A 399 39.92 50.91 -23.42
N ASN A 400 39.32 51.15 -24.59
CA ASN A 400 38.95 50.07 -25.51
C ASN A 400 40.23 49.36 -26.00
N PRO A 401 40.13 48.14 -26.56
CA PRO A 401 41.28 47.43 -27.14
C PRO A 401 42.05 48.22 -28.22
N ASP A 402 41.42 49.24 -28.83
CA ASP A 402 42.04 50.19 -29.76
C ASP A 402 42.76 51.38 -29.11
N GLY A 403 42.85 51.43 -27.76
CA GLY A 403 43.59 52.47 -27.02
C GLY A 403 42.85 53.79 -26.82
N THR A 404 41.60 53.93 -27.27
CA THR A 404 40.77 55.13 -27.05
C THR A 404 40.01 55.07 -25.73
N THR A 405 39.88 56.21 -25.03
CA THR A 405 39.08 56.33 -23.80
C THR A 405 37.61 56.04 -24.09
N ALA A 406 37.04 55.07 -23.39
CA ALA A 406 35.75 54.48 -23.70
C ALA A 406 34.54 55.35 -23.30
N PHE A 407 34.76 56.38 -22.46
CA PHE A 407 33.75 57.34 -22.06
C PHE A 407 34.40 58.67 -21.67
N VAL A 408 33.98 59.77 -22.29
CA VAL A 408 34.41 61.12 -21.95
C VAL A 408 33.16 61.95 -21.69
N ALA A 409 33.04 62.49 -20.47
CA ALA A 409 31.88 63.30 -20.07
C ALA A 409 31.69 64.47 -21.05
N GLY A 410 30.55 64.50 -21.75
CA GLY A 410 30.16 65.58 -22.68
C GLY A 410 30.34 65.32 -24.18
N THR A 411 31.05 64.26 -24.60
CA THR A 411 31.28 63.97 -26.05
C THR A 411 30.80 62.59 -26.51
N THR A 412 30.61 61.63 -25.60
CA THR A 412 30.03 60.32 -25.94
C THR A 412 28.52 60.43 -26.20
N GLY A 413 28.08 60.06 -27.41
CA GLY A 413 26.66 60.07 -27.77
C GLY A 413 25.84 59.07 -26.95
N ALA A 414 24.59 59.41 -26.64
CA ALA A 414 23.68 58.57 -25.83
C ALA A 414 23.55 57.13 -26.38
N LYS A 415 23.62 56.95 -27.70
CA LYS A 415 23.60 55.63 -28.36
C LYS A 415 24.82 54.78 -27.99
N GLN A 416 26.01 55.37 -27.88
CA GLN A 416 27.25 54.66 -27.61
C GLN A 416 27.41 54.30 -26.13
N GLY A 417 26.91 55.16 -25.23
CA GLY A 417 26.74 54.83 -23.81
C GLY A 417 25.75 53.69 -23.60
N PHE A 418 24.59 53.75 -24.25
CA PHE A 418 23.57 52.70 -24.16
C PHE A 418 24.11 51.34 -24.64
N MET A 419 24.82 51.29 -25.76
CA MET A 419 25.47 50.05 -26.26
C MET A 419 26.51 49.49 -25.28
N GLY A 420 27.31 50.34 -24.64
CA GLY A 420 28.26 49.92 -23.61
C GLY A 420 27.57 49.36 -22.36
N ALA A 421 26.46 49.96 -21.92
CA ALA A 421 25.68 49.44 -20.80
C ALA A 421 25.09 48.05 -21.09
N ILE A 422 24.62 47.83 -22.32
CA ILE A 422 24.08 46.54 -22.75
C ILE A 422 25.17 45.49 -22.81
N SER A 423 26.35 45.80 -23.36
CA SER A 423 27.49 44.86 -23.37
C SER A 423 27.88 44.42 -21.96
N ILE A 424 27.96 45.35 -21.01
CA ILE A 424 28.24 45.04 -19.59
C ILE A 424 27.11 44.18 -18.97
N PHE A 425 25.86 44.49 -19.31
CA PHE A 425 24.71 43.70 -18.87
C PHE A 425 24.74 42.27 -19.43
N THR A 426 25.08 42.09 -20.71
CA THR A 426 25.24 40.78 -21.33
C THR A 426 26.34 39.96 -20.65
N ILE A 427 27.48 40.58 -20.28
CA ILE A 427 28.54 39.91 -19.50
C ILE A 427 27.99 39.41 -18.15
N ALA A 428 27.24 40.24 -17.42
CA ALA A 428 26.64 39.83 -16.15
C ALA A 428 25.66 38.65 -16.32
N VAL A 429 24.82 38.68 -17.37
CA VAL A 429 23.91 37.57 -17.71
C VAL A 429 24.69 36.29 -18.06
N THR A 430 25.78 36.37 -18.83
CA THR A 430 26.61 35.20 -19.15
C THR A 430 27.23 34.56 -17.91
N ILE A 431 27.65 35.36 -16.91
CA ILE A 431 28.18 34.85 -15.64
C ILE A 431 27.10 34.08 -14.87
N VAL A 432 25.87 34.59 -14.81
CA VAL A 432 24.75 33.92 -14.13
C VAL A 432 24.43 32.58 -14.80
N VAL A 433 24.42 32.54 -16.14
CA VAL A 433 24.09 31.34 -16.91
C VAL A 433 25.16 30.25 -16.74
N VAL A 434 26.45 30.64 -16.76
CA VAL A 434 27.55 29.70 -16.50
C VAL A 434 27.52 29.22 -15.05
N ALA A 435 27.08 30.06 -14.11
CA ALA A 435 27.04 29.72 -12.70
C ALA A 435 25.90 28.78 -12.32
N VAL A 436 24.72 28.84 -12.97
CA VAL A 436 23.58 27.98 -12.61
C VAL A 436 23.70 26.62 -13.30
N PRO A 437 23.92 25.52 -12.56
CA PRO A 437 24.10 24.19 -13.15
C PRO A 437 22.74 23.56 -13.45
N GLU A 438 22.07 23.99 -14.52
CA GLU A 438 20.74 23.47 -14.95
C GLU A 438 20.77 21.95 -15.23
N GLY A 439 21.93 21.40 -15.60
CA GLY A 439 22.11 19.97 -15.85
C GLY A 439 22.17 19.10 -14.59
N LEU A 440 22.31 19.67 -13.39
CA LEU A 440 22.51 18.90 -12.15
C LEU A 440 21.25 18.09 -11.75
N PRO A 441 20.04 18.67 -11.68
CA PRO A 441 18.83 17.90 -11.38
C PRO A 441 18.51 16.87 -12.47
N LEU A 442 18.81 17.21 -13.73
CA LEU A 442 18.60 16.33 -14.88
C LEU A 442 19.50 15.09 -14.83
N ALA A 443 20.79 15.27 -14.54
CA ALA A 443 21.77 14.20 -14.46
C ALA A 443 21.41 13.14 -13.40
N VAL A 444 20.93 13.59 -12.25
CA VAL A 444 20.49 12.72 -11.15
C VAL A 444 19.30 11.90 -11.58
N THR A 445 18.30 12.55 -12.14
CA THR A 445 17.05 11.92 -12.53
C THR A 445 17.26 10.91 -13.66
N LEU A 446 18.14 11.22 -14.63
CA LEU A 446 18.52 10.30 -15.69
C LEU A 446 19.29 9.08 -15.16
N THR A 447 20.23 9.30 -14.24
CA THR A 447 20.99 8.20 -13.61
C THR A 447 20.08 7.29 -12.81
N LEU A 448 19.11 7.86 -12.08
CA LEU A 448 18.11 7.13 -11.32
C LEU A 448 17.18 6.33 -12.25
N ALA A 449 16.72 6.93 -13.35
CA ALA A 449 15.90 6.28 -14.36
C ALA A 449 16.62 5.09 -15.03
N TYR A 450 17.90 5.27 -15.37
CA TYR A 450 18.74 4.20 -15.89
C TYR A 450 18.92 3.06 -14.87
N SER A 451 19.22 3.41 -13.61
CA SER A 451 19.39 2.44 -12.52
C SER A 451 18.11 1.64 -12.28
N MET A 452 16.94 2.29 -12.33
CA MET A 452 15.65 1.60 -12.26
C MET A 452 15.42 0.64 -13.42
N ARG A 453 15.72 1.05 -14.66
CA ARG A 453 15.57 0.15 -15.81
C ARG A 453 16.47 -1.08 -15.71
N LYS A 454 17.65 -0.92 -15.11
CA LYS A 454 18.52 -2.05 -14.77
C LYS A 454 17.89 -2.93 -13.68
N MET A 455 17.47 -2.36 -12.55
CA MET A 455 16.82 -3.11 -11.46
C MET A 455 15.55 -3.85 -11.90
N MET A 456 14.77 -3.27 -12.81
CA MET A 456 13.59 -3.91 -13.40
C MET A 456 13.94 -5.17 -14.20
N ARG A 457 15.03 -5.14 -14.98
CA ARG A 457 15.52 -6.33 -15.68
C ARG A 457 15.93 -7.43 -14.70
N ASP A 458 16.45 -7.03 -13.55
CA ASP A 458 16.81 -7.92 -12.44
C ASP A 458 15.58 -8.29 -11.57
N LYS A 459 14.36 -8.05 -12.06
CA LYS A 459 13.07 -8.34 -11.40
C LYS A 459 12.83 -7.56 -10.09
N ALA A 460 13.51 -6.43 -9.89
CA ALA A 460 13.30 -5.52 -8.76
C ALA A 460 12.54 -4.26 -9.22
N LEU A 461 11.23 -4.22 -8.96
CA LEU A 461 10.35 -3.09 -9.30
C LEU A 461 10.37 -2.01 -8.21
N VAL A 462 10.96 -0.86 -8.54
CA VAL A 462 10.99 0.32 -7.67
C VAL A 462 9.70 1.13 -7.85
N ARG A 463 8.87 1.16 -6.80
CA ARG A 463 7.55 1.83 -6.81
C ARG A 463 7.62 3.34 -6.57
N ARG A 464 8.70 3.83 -5.95
CA ARG A 464 8.99 5.25 -5.68
C ARG A 464 10.45 5.53 -5.97
N LEU A 465 10.74 6.60 -6.72
CA LEU A 465 12.09 6.99 -7.11
C LEU A 465 13.03 7.16 -5.91
N SER A 466 12.52 7.83 -4.86
CA SER A 466 13.23 8.08 -3.60
C SER A 466 13.67 6.79 -2.90
N SER A 467 12.99 5.66 -3.12
CA SER A 467 13.33 4.38 -2.49
C SER A 467 14.62 3.76 -3.05
N CYS A 468 14.95 3.98 -4.33
CA CYS A 468 16.19 3.48 -4.91
C CYS A 468 17.41 4.07 -4.18
N GLU A 469 17.37 5.37 -3.91
CA GLU A 469 18.44 6.06 -3.19
C GLU A 469 18.47 5.67 -1.71
N THR A 470 17.31 5.63 -1.06
CA THR A 470 17.19 5.27 0.36
C THR A 470 17.71 3.86 0.65
N MET A 471 17.47 2.91 -0.27
CA MET A 471 17.96 1.53 -0.13
C MET A 471 19.49 1.45 -0.11
N GLY A 472 20.19 2.31 -0.86
CA GLY A 472 21.65 2.36 -0.86
C GLY A 472 22.25 2.78 0.48
N SER A 473 21.46 3.43 1.34
CA SER A 473 21.86 3.84 2.69
C SER A 473 21.28 2.94 3.80
N ALA A 474 20.62 1.82 3.43
CA ALA A 474 19.99 0.93 4.38
C ALA A 474 21.03 0.24 5.28
N THR A 475 20.86 0.36 6.60
CA THR A 475 21.74 -0.30 7.60
C THR A 475 21.09 -1.52 8.24
N THR A 476 19.76 -1.61 8.16
CA THR A 476 18.98 -2.72 8.71
C THR A 476 17.85 -3.09 7.75
N ILE A 477 17.74 -4.39 7.48
CA ILE A 477 16.65 -4.96 6.69
C ILE A 477 15.74 -5.74 7.62
N CYS A 478 14.49 -5.31 7.70
CA CYS A 478 13.42 -6.05 8.36
C CYS A 478 12.69 -6.87 7.30
N SER A 479 12.82 -8.19 7.37
CA SER A 479 12.15 -9.09 6.45
C SER A 479 10.98 -9.77 7.15
N ASP A 480 9.82 -9.77 6.50
CA ASP A 480 8.78 -10.75 6.81
C ASP A 480 9.31 -12.15 6.48
N LYS A 481 8.77 -13.15 7.17
CA LYS A 481 9.12 -14.55 6.99
C LYS A 481 8.32 -15.16 5.84
N THR A 482 6.99 -15.09 5.93
CA THR A 482 6.08 -15.81 5.03
C THR A 482 6.07 -15.13 3.66
N GLY A 483 6.47 -15.86 2.62
CA GLY A 483 6.47 -15.36 1.24
C GLY A 483 7.65 -14.48 0.84
N THR A 484 8.37 -13.90 1.80
CA THR A 484 9.65 -13.23 1.54
C THR A 484 10.82 -14.21 1.71
N LEU A 485 11.10 -14.69 2.92
CA LEU A 485 12.20 -15.64 3.17
C LEU A 485 11.84 -17.07 2.73
N THR A 486 10.56 -17.39 2.75
CA THR A 486 10.02 -18.70 2.37
C THR A 486 9.32 -18.65 1.01
N LEU A 487 9.12 -19.83 0.40
CA LEU A 487 8.45 -19.93 -0.90
C LEU A 487 6.94 -19.65 -0.83
N ASN A 488 6.36 -19.58 0.38
CA ASN A 488 4.91 -19.58 0.62
C ASN A 488 4.21 -20.73 -0.11
N LYS A 489 4.92 -21.86 -0.20
CA LYS A 489 4.47 -23.10 -0.80
C LYS A 489 4.59 -24.16 0.27
N MET A 490 3.58 -24.21 1.15
CA MET A 490 3.53 -25.21 2.20
C MET A 490 3.59 -26.61 1.58
N THR A 491 4.40 -27.49 2.18
CA THR A 491 4.53 -28.87 1.75
C THR A 491 4.43 -29.79 2.96
N VAL A 492 3.81 -30.96 2.78
CA VAL A 492 3.80 -32.03 3.78
C VAL A 492 5.16 -32.71 3.74
N VAL A 493 5.90 -32.63 4.85
CA VAL A 493 7.24 -33.24 5.01
C VAL A 493 7.12 -34.57 5.74
N GLU A 494 6.33 -34.61 6.80
CA GLU A 494 6.12 -35.81 7.63
C GLU A 494 4.63 -36.12 7.76
N ALA A 495 4.30 -37.40 7.89
CA ALA A 495 2.94 -37.87 8.15
C ALA A 495 2.98 -39.00 9.19
N TYR A 496 2.09 -38.92 10.16
CA TYR A 496 1.84 -39.94 11.18
C TYR A 496 0.39 -40.39 11.05
N LEU A 497 0.16 -41.58 10.51
CA LEU A 497 -1.17 -42.14 10.28
C LEU A 497 -1.35 -43.41 11.12
N SER A 498 -2.53 -43.54 11.73
CA SER A 498 -2.95 -44.74 12.46
C SER A 498 -1.95 -45.30 13.47
N GLY A 499 -1.22 -44.43 14.17
CA GLY A 499 -0.27 -44.83 15.18
C GLY A 499 1.15 -45.12 14.67
N THR A 500 1.44 -44.84 13.38
CA THR A 500 2.75 -45.07 12.75
C THR A 500 3.22 -43.89 11.90
N LYS A 501 4.53 -43.59 11.97
CA LYS A 501 5.18 -42.59 11.10
C LYS A 501 5.41 -43.18 9.70
N LEU A 502 4.96 -42.50 8.67
CA LEU A 502 5.15 -42.92 7.27
C LEU A 502 6.49 -42.43 6.73
N ASN A 503 7.29 -43.35 6.18
CA ASN A 503 8.53 -43.07 5.48
C ASN A 503 8.57 -43.86 4.15
N PRO A 504 8.45 -43.22 2.97
CA PRO A 504 8.12 -41.81 2.71
C PRO A 504 6.66 -41.46 3.03
N CYS A 505 6.37 -40.17 3.24
CA CYS A 505 5.07 -39.66 3.72
C CYS A 505 3.86 -39.91 2.78
N HIS A 506 4.07 -40.47 1.59
CA HIS A 506 3.03 -40.80 0.61
C HIS A 506 2.74 -42.31 0.51
N ASN A 507 3.45 -43.16 1.25
CA ASN A 507 3.30 -44.60 1.15
C ASN A 507 2.05 -45.08 1.93
N THR A 508 0.91 -45.20 1.23
CA THR A 508 -0.35 -45.71 1.81
C THR A 508 -0.48 -47.23 1.74
N GLY A 509 0.48 -47.95 1.16
CA GLY A 509 0.42 -49.42 1.02
C GLY A 509 0.37 -50.17 2.36
N MET A 510 0.65 -49.48 3.47
CA MET A 510 0.57 -50.04 4.83
C MET A 510 -0.79 -49.83 5.51
N ILE A 511 -1.74 -49.10 4.92
CA ILE A 511 -2.96 -48.63 5.59
C ILE A 511 -4.20 -49.35 5.04
N SER A 512 -5.15 -49.71 5.91
CA SER A 512 -6.44 -50.28 5.49
C SER A 512 -7.23 -49.31 4.61
N SER A 513 -7.95 -49.85 3.62
CA SER A 513 -8.77 -49.06 2.68
C SER A 513 -9.86 -48.24 3.38
N SER A 514 -10.36 -48.70 4.53
CA SER A 514 -11.35 -47.96 5.33
C SER A 514 -10.76 -46.68 5.92
N VAL A 515 -9.58 -46.76 6.54
CA VAL A 515 -8.85 -45.61 7.11
C VAL A 515 -8.51 -44.59 6.03
N ALA A 516 -7.99 -45.07 4.89
CA ALA A 516 -7.67 -44.20 3.76
C ALA A 516 -8.90 -43.46 3.24
N SER A 517 -10.06 -44.14 3.18
CA SER A 517 -11.30 -43.53 2.71
C SER A 517 -11.82 -42.42 3.65
N LEU A 518 -11.77 -42.63 4.98
CA LEU A 518 -12.16 -41.62 5.97
C LEU A 518 -11.22 -40.41 5.96
N LEU A 519 -9.91 -40.65 5.85
CA LEU A 519 -8.93 -39.57 5.77
C LEU A 519 -9.12 -38.73 4.49
N VAL A 520 -9.31 -39.40 3.35
CA VAL A 520 -9.54 -38.74 2.06
C VAL A 520 -10.85 -37.95 2.06
N GLU A 521 -11.92 -38.49 2.65
CA GLU A 521 -13.18 -37.78 2.85
C GLU A 521 -12.98 -36.51 3.69
N GLY A 522 -12.32 -36.63 4.85
CA GLY A 522 -12.03 -35.50 5.71
C GLY A 522 -11.18 -34.43 5.02
N ILE A 523 -10.18 -34.83 4.22
CA ILE A 523 -9.34 -33.88 3.45
C ILE A 523 -10.16 -33.16 2.38
N ALA A 524 -10.95 -33.88 1.59
CA ALA A 524 -11.68 -33.33 0.45
C ALA A 524 -12.86 -32.44 0.88
N GLN A 525 -13.56 -32.82 1.95
CA GLN A 525 -14.75 -32.10 2.45
C GLN A 525 -14.40 -30.97 3.42
N ASN A 526 -13.33 -31.09 4.22
CA ASN A 526 -12.91 -30.05 5.18
C ASN A 526 -11.94 -29.03 4.53
N THR A 527 -12.09 -28.77 3.24
CA THR A 527 -11.22 -27.86 2.47
C THR A 527 -12.06 -27.02 1.50
N ALA A 528 -11.82 -25.72 1.48
CA ALA A 528 -12.46 -24.78 0.54
C ALA A 528 -11.72 -24.68 -0.81
N GLY A 529 -10.51 -25.25 -0.87
CA GLY A 529 -9.72 -25.39 -2.08
C GLY A 529 -10.36 -26.31 -3.13
N ALA A 530 -9.88 -26.19 -4.36
CA ALA A 530 -10.33 -27.00 -5.50
C ALA A 530 -9.14 -27.64 -6.19
N VAL A 531 -9.35 -28.84 -6.76
CA VAL A 531 -8.35 -29.52 -7.58
C VAL A 531 -8.89 -29.59 -9.01
N PHE A 532 -8.11 -29.06 -9.95
CA PHE A 532 -8.38 -29.19 -11.38
C PHE A 532 -7.37 -30.16 -11.99
N SER A 533 -7.87 -31.26 -12.57
CA SER A 533 -7.04 -32.21 -13.31
C SER A 533 -7.23 -31.95 -14.81
N PRO A 534 -6.20 -31.53 -15.55
CA PRO A 534 -6.30 -31.30 -16.99
C PRO A 534 -6.65 -32.61 -17.73
N GLU A 535 -7.56 -32.54 -18.70
CA GLU A 535 -7.90 -33.68 -19.57
C GLU A 535 -6.69 -34.16 -20.40
N ASP A 536 -5.73 -33.26 -20.65
CA ASP A 536 -4.49 -33.52 -21.40
C ASP A 536 -3.43 -34.33 -20.60
N GLY A 537 -3.73 -34.78 -19.37
CA GLY A 537 -2.80 -35.55 -18.54
C GLY A 537 -1.68 -34.75 -17.88
N GLY A 538 -1.79 -33.41 -17.86
CA GLY A 538 -0.87 -32.51 -17.14
C GLY A 538 -0.95 -32.64 -15.61
N ALA A 539 -0.02 -31.99 -14.90
CA ALA A 539 -0.03 -31.97 -13.44
C ALA A 539 -1.31 -31.30 -12.91
N ALA A 540 -1.94 -31.89 -11.90
CA ALA A 540 -3.14 -31.34 -11.28
C ALA A 540 -2.86 -29.98 -10.62
N GLU A 541 -3.69 -28.99 -10.94
CA GLU A 541 -3.63 -27.65 -10.38
C GLU A 541 -4.47 -27.56 -9.11
N VAL A 542 -3.84 -27.14 -8.01
CA VAL A 542 -4.49 -27.07 -6.69
C VAL A 542 -4.69 -25.60 -6.29
N ALA A 543 -5.95 -25.21 -6.11
CA ALA A 543 -6.38 -23.90 -5.62
C ALA A 543 -6.74 -23.97 -4.13
N GLY A 544 -6.58 -22.87 -3.38
CA GLY A 544 -6.87 -22.80 -1.93
C GLY A 544 -5.85 -22.02 -1.11
N SER A 545 -5.98 -22.03 0.22
CA SER A 545 -4.94 -21.47 1.11
C SER A 545 -3.64 -22.28 1.03
N PRO A 546 -2.46 -21.73 1.38
CA PRO A 546 -1.19 -22.47 1.31
C PRO A 546 -1.23 -23.82 2.05
N THR A 547 -1.82 -23.83 3.25
CA THR A 547 -2.02 -25.05 4.05
C THR A 547 -2.91 -26.07 3.35
N GLU A 548 -4.04 -25.63 2.78
CA GLU A 548 -4.94 -26.51 2.04
C GLU A 548 -4.30 -27.04 0.76
N LYS A 549 -3.56 -26.20 0.02
CA LYS A 549 -2.80 -26.63 -1.16
C LYS A 549 -1.82 -27.74 -0.79
N ALA A 550 -1.13 -27.64 0.34
CA ALA A 550 -0.21 -28.68 0.82
C ALA A 550 -0.93 -30.00 1.11
N ILE A 551 -2.05 -29.93 1.84
CA ILE A 551 -2.84 -31.11 2.25
C ILE A 551 -3.51 -31.75 1.03
N LEU A 552 -4.09 -30.98 0.12
CA LEU A 552 -4.70 -31.47 -1.12
C LEU A 552 -3.65 -32.08 -2.04
N SER A 553 -2.49 -31.44 -2.21
CA SER A 553 -1.39 -32.00 -2.99
C SER A 553 -0.88 -33.32 -2.39
N TRP A 554 -0.85 -33.42 -1.06
CA TRP A 554 -0.55 -34.68 -0.37
C TRP A 554 -1.65 -35.72 -0.58
N GLY A 555 -2.93 -35.32 -0.51
CA GLY A 555 -4.11 -36.12 -0.85
C GLY A 555 -4.01 -36.77 -2.23
N LEU A 556 -3.66 -35.98 -3.26
CA LEU A 556 -3.50 -36.51 -4.62
C LEU A 556 -2.38 -37.56 -4.71
N LYS A 557 -1.27 -37.35 -3.99
CA LYS A 557 -0.16 -38.30 -3.94
C LYS A 557 -0.48 -39.61 -3.21
N ILE A 558 -1.45 -39.59 -2.29
CA ILE A 558 -1.95 -40.80 -1.62
C ILE A 558 -3.07 -41.51 -2.40
N GLY A 559 -3.41 -41.05 -3.60
CA GLY A 559 -4.42 -41.65 -4.49
C GLY A 559 -5.83 -41.10 -4.36
N MET A 560 -6.02 -39.91 -3.78
CA MET A 560 -7.32 -39.25 -3.69
C MET A 560 -7.84 -38.82 -5.07
N ASN A 561 -9.06 -39.23 -5.42
CA ASN A 561 -9.83 -38.57 -6.48
C ASN A 561 -10.76 -37.52 -5.86
N PHE A 562 -10.41 -36.24 -6.02
CA PHE A 562 -11.09 -35.12 -5.34
C PHE A 562 -12.57 -34.98 -5.72
N ASN A 563 -12.91 -35.12 -7.01
CA ASN A 563 -14.29 -34.94 -7.49
C ASN A 563 -15.18 -36.12 -7.07
N ASP A 564 -14.66 -37.34 -7.17
CA ASP A 564 -15.41 -38.54 -6.79
C ASP A 564 -15.80 -38.50 -5.31
N VAL A 565 -14.86 -38.11 -4.43
CA VAL A 565 -15.08 -38.07 -2.97
C VAL A 565 -16.12 -37.03 -2.61
N ARG A 566 -16.09 -35.84 -3.23
CA ARG A 566 -17.08 -34.79 -2.97
C ARG A 566 -18.46 -35.13 -3.51
N SER A 567 -18.55 -35.94 -4.57
CA SER A 567 -19.85 -36.37 -5.13
C SER A 567 -20.56 -37.44 -4.30
N LYS A 568 -19.79 -38.22 -3.53
CA LYS A 568 -20.31 -39.33 -2.71
C LYS A 568 -20.99 -38.90 -1.42
N SER A 569 -20.76 -37.67 -0.97
CA SER A 569 -21.26 -37.23 0.32
C SER A 569 -21.70 -35.76 0.32
N SER A 570 -22.79 -35.47 1.02
CA SER A 570 -23.39 -34.13 1.06
C SER A 570 -22.96 -33.38 2.32
N VAL A 571 -22.55 -32.12 2.16
CA VAL A 571 -22.10 -31.29 3.29
C VAL A 571 -23.33 -30.68 3.96
N LEU A 572 -23.52 -30.98 5.25
CA LEU A 572 -24.61 -30.44 6.06
C LEU A 572 -24.22 -29.10 6.71
N ARG A 573 -23.01 -29.05 7.29
CA ARG A 573 -22.52 -27.86 8.00
C ARG A 573 -21.00 -27.76 7.93
N VAL A 574 -20.50 -26.54 7.71
CA VAL A 574 -19.07 -26.22 7.76
C VAL A 574 -18.83 -25.22 8.88
N LEU A 575 -17.91 -25.54 9.78
CA LEU A 575 -17.27 -24.60 10.69
C LEU A 575 -15.90 -24.26 10.13
N PRO A 576 -15.74 -23.09 9.47
CA PRO A 576 -14.46 -22.71 8.89
C PRO A 576 -13.38 -22.60 9.97
N PHE A 577 -12.12 -22.71 9.54
CA PHE A 577 -10.99 -22.53 10.46
C PHE A 577 -11.04 -21.14 11.08
N ASN A 578 -11.14 -21.08 12.40
CA ASN A 578 -11.09 -19.83 13.15
C ASN A 578 -9.73 -19.69 13.85
N SER A 579 -9.10 -18.52 13.75
CA SER A 579 -7.77 -18.28 14.35
C SER A 579 -7.75 -18.35 15.88
N VAL A 580 -8.89 -18.12 16.54
CA VAL A 580 -9.05 -18.25 18.00
C VAL A 580 -9.14 -19.72 18.40
N LYS A 581 -10.02 -20.49 17.75
CA LYS A 581 -10.21 -21.93 18.02
C LYS A 581 -9.08 -22.81 17.47
N LYS A 582 -8.38 -22.36 16.42
CA LYS A 582 -7.32 -23.06 15.68
C LYS A 582 -7.72 -24.45 15.16
N CYS A 583 -9.01 -24.67 14.94
CA CYS A 583 -9.58 -25.87 14.33
C CYS A 583 -10.75 -25.48 13.40
N GLY A 584 -11.10 -26.39 12.50
CA GLY A 584 -12.26 -26.31 11.62
C GLY A 584 -12.90 -27.69 11.47
N GLY A 585 -14.20 -27.72 11.27
CA GLY A 585 -14.99 -28.94 11.25
C GLY A 585 -15.98 -28.96 10.10
N VAL A 586 -16.27 -30.14 9.56
CA VAL A 586 -17.31 -30.33 8.55
C VAL A 586 -18.17 -31.53 8.90
N ALA A 587 -19.49 -31.34 8.90
CA ALA A 587 -20.47 -32.42 9.02
C ALA A 587 -20.93 -32.84 7.62
N VAL A 588 -20.82 -34.13 7.36
CA VAL A 588 -21.01 -34.73 6.05
C VAL A 588 -21.95 -35.92 6.18
N GLN A 589 -22.99 -35.95 5.37
CA GLN A 589 -23.91 -37.09 5.28
C GLN A 589 -23.39 -38.07 4.22
N VAL A 590 -23.04 -39.28 4.66
CA VAL A 590 -22.50 -40.36 3.82
C VAL A 590 -23.56 -41.42 3.52
N SER A 591 -24.53 -41.58 4.43
CA SER A 591 -25.63 -42.53 4.30
C SER A 591 -26.88 -41.97 5.00
N ASP A 592 -28.05 -42.57 4.76
CA ASP A 592 -29.31 -42.16 5.38
C ASP A 592 -29.36 -42.40 6.91
N ALA A 593 -28.39 -43.14 7.46
CA ALA A 593 -28.35 -43.49 8.88
C ALA A 593 -27.34 -42.65 9.70
N TYR A 594 -26.18 -42.32 9.11
CA TYR A 594 -25.06 -41.72 9.85
C TYR A 594 -24.47 -40.50 9.16
N VAL A 595 -24.07 -39.54 10.00
CA VAL A 595 -23.32 -38.34 9.63
C VAL A 595 -21.89 -38.46 10.16
N HIS A 596 -20.91 -38.26 9.27
CA HIS A 596 -19.50 -38.16 9.63
C HIS A 596 -19.15 -36.70 9.89
N ILE A 597 -18.55 -36.43 11.04
CA ILE A 597 -18.08 -35.10 11.40
C ILE A 597 -16.56 -35.13 11.43
N HIS A 598 -15.94 -34.46 10.47
CA HIS A 598 -14.50 -34.43 10.27
C HIS A 598 -13.91 -33.13 10.83
N TRP A 599 -12.86 -33.26 11.63
CA TRP A 599 -12.14 -32.16 12.26
C TRP A 599 -10.71 -32.06 11.74
N LYS A 600 -10.25 -30.82 11.52
CA LYS A 600 -8.90 -30.47 11.08
C LYS A 600 -8.41 -29.28 11.90
N GLY A 601 -7.23 -29.37 12.49
CA GLY A 601 -6.73 -28.26 13.31
C GLY A 601 -5.32 -28.44 13.82
N ALA A 602 -4.90 -27.54 14.71
CA ALA A 602 -3.63 -27.68 15.43
C ALA A 602 -3.59 -29.02 16.18
N ALA A 603 -2.51 -29.79 15.99
CA ALA A 603 -2.45 -31.17 16.46
C ALA A 603 -2.66 -31.30 17.98
N GLU A 604 -2.11 -30.39 18.78
CA GLU A 604 -2.26 -30.40 20.25
C GLU A 604 -3.71 -30.22 20.70
N LEU A 605 -4.47 -29.35 20.04
CA LEU A 605 -5.86 -29.05 20.39
C LEU A 605 -6.79 -30.19 19.98
N VAL A 606 -6.62 -30.70 18.76
CA VAL A 606 -7.42 -31.83 18.28
C VAL A 606 -7.13 -33.08 19.11
N LEU A 607 -5.86 -33.33 19.45
CA LEU A 607 -5.47 -34.45 20.31
C LEU A 607 -6.12 -34.37 21.69
N ALA A 608 -6.22 -33.17 22.29
CA ALA A 608 -6.87 -32.98 23.59
C ALA A 608 -8.36 -33.35 23.58
N SER A 609 -9.03 -33.19 22.43
CA SER A 609 -10.44 -33.57 22.22
C SER A 609 -10.63 -35.05 21.83
N CYS A 610 -9.55 -35.80 21.57
CA CYS A 610 -9.63 -37.19 21.14
C CYS A 610 -9.71 -38.17 22.33
N LYS A 611 -10.72 -39.05 22.32
CA LYS A 611 -10.87 -40.15 23.30
C LYS A 611 -10.55 -41.53 22.74
N SER A 612 -10.43 -41.63 21.42
CA SER A 612 -10.10 -42.84 20.69
C SER A 612 -9.11 -42.54 19.57
N TRP A 613 -8.45 -43.57 19.06
CA TRP A 613 -7.59 -43.50 17.90
C TRP A 613 -7.85 -44.69 16.98
N LEU A 614 -7.61 -44.50 15.69
CA LEU A 614 -7.84 -45.52 14.67
C LEU A 614 -6.53 -46.25 14.36
N SER A 615 -6.51 -47.57 14.52
CA SER A 615 -5.35 -48.40 14.17
C SER A 615 -5.30 -48.71 12.67
N ILE A 616 -4.16 -49.23 12.21
CA ILE A 616 -3.83 -49.47 10.79
C ILE A 616 -4.81 -50.46 10.13
N ASP A 617 -5.30 -51.43 10.91
CA ASP A 617 -6.31 -52.43 10.58
C ASP A 617 -7.73 -51.85 10.48
N GLY A 618 -7.93 -50.59 10.89
CA GLY A 618 -9.23 -49.93 10.91
C GLY A 618 -10.04 -50.18 12.18
N SER A 619 -9.46 -50.79 13.21
CA SER A 619 -10.11 -50.94 14.51
C SER A 619 -9.96 -49.66 15.35
N VAL A 620 -11.02 -49.30 16.08
CA VAL A 620 -11.05 -48.13 16.96
C VAL A 620 -10.62 -48.57 18.37
N HIS A 621 -9.54 -47.97 18.87
CA HIS A 621 -9.05 -48.23 20.22
C HIS A 621 -9.24 -47.02 21.14
N PRO A 622 -9.51 -47.23 22.44
CA PRO A 622 -9.54 -46.14 23.40
C PRO A 622 -8.16 -45.50 23.54
N MET A 623 -8.12 -44.19 23.77
CA MET A 623 -6.89 -43.45 23.97
C MET A 623 -6.32 -43.76 25.36
N SER A 624 -5.32 -44.64 25.42
CA SER A 624 -4.58 -44.90 26.65
C SER A 624 -3.62 -43.75 26.97
N PHE A 625 -3.26 -43.59 28.25
CA PHE A 625 -2.31 -42.55 28.68
C PHE A 625 -0.95 -42.69 27.98
N ASP A 626 -0.48 -43.93 27.78
CA ASP A 626 0.78 -44.19 27.09
C ASP A 626 0.72 -43.80 25.61
N LYS A 627 -0.37 -44.13 24.92
CA LYS A 627 -0.53 -43.79 23.50
C LYS A 627 -0.69 -42.28 23.32
N TYR A 628 -1.45 -41.61 24.20
CA TYR A 628 -1.57 -40.16 24.20
C TYR A 628 -0.18 -39.48 24.31
N ASN A 629 0.66 -39.96 25.22
CA ASN A 629 2.01 -39.43 25.40
C ASN A 629 2.94 -39.73 24.22
N GLU A 630 2.81 -40.89 23.58
CA GLU A 630 3.55 -41.23 22.35
C GLU A 630 3.20 -40.27 21.19
N VAL A 631 1.91 -40.05 20.97
CA VAL A 631 1.40 -39.13 19.94
C VAL A 631 1.84 -37.70 20.26
N LYS A 632 1.76 -37.28 21.52
CA LYS A 632 2.24 -35.96 21.97
C LYS A 632 3.74 -35.77 21.72
N ARG A 633 4.58 -36.76 22.05
CA ARG A 633 6.02 -36.71 21.74
C ARG A 633 6.27 -36.58 20.24
N SER A 634 5.49 -37.28 19.42
CA SER A 634 5.59 -37.16 17.95
C SER A 634 5.23 -35.76 17.46
N ILE A 635 4.26 -35.08 18.09
CA ILE A 635 3.93 -33.67 17.83
C ILE A 635 5.10 -32.77 18.21
N ASP A 636 5.67 -32.97 19.40
CA ASP A 636 6.81 -32.20 19.90
C ASP A 636 8.05 -32.38 19.01
N ASP A 637 8.33 -33.59 18.54
CA ASP A 637 9.43 -33.90 17.61
C ASP A 637 9.28 -33.20 16.26
N MET A 638 8.06 -33.21 15.71
CA MET A 638 7.73 -32.49 14.49
C MET A 638 7.85 -30.97 14.70
N ALA A 639 7.43 -30.45 15.86
CA ALA A 639 7.57 -29.04 16.21
C ALA A 639 9.04 -28.62 16.37
N MET A 640 9.90 -29.46 16.97
CA MET A 640 11.35 -29.25 17.03
C MET A 640 11.98 -29.20 15.64
N SER A 641 11.48 -30.02 14.71
CA SER A 641 11.85 -29.98 13.29
C SER A 641 11.19 -28.82 12.52
N SER A 642 10.47 -27.95 13.23
CA SER A 642 9.81 -26.73 12.71
C SER A 642 8.74 -26.99 11.68
N LEU A 643 8.09 -28.14 11.84
CA LEU A 643 6.90 -28.50 11.11
C LEU A 643 5.70 -27.98 11.89
N ARG A 644 4.74 -27.39 11.18
CA ARG A 644 3.43 -27.09 11.72
C ARG A 644 2.60 -28.38 11.68
N CYS A 645 2.27 -28.91 12.85
CA CYS A 645 1.50 -30.14 12.98
C CYS A 645 0.00 -29.87 12.82
N ILE A 646 -0.63 -30.57 11.88
CA ILE A 646 -2.08 -30.55 11.67
C ILE A 646 -2.60 -31.96 11.89
N ALA A 647 -3.56 -32.10 12.79
CA ALA A 647 -4.23 -33.37 13.03
C ALA A 647 -5.58 -33.43 12.33
N PHE A 648 -5.96 -34.66 11.96
CA PHE A 648 -7.25 -35.05 11.43
C PHE A 648 -7.92 -35.99 12.42
N ALA A 649 -9.16 -35.68 12.76
CA ALA A 649 -9.97 -36.52 13.62
C ALA A 649 -11.39 -36.61 13.06
N TYR A 650 -12.12 -37.64 13.45
CA TYR A 650 -13.52 -37.79 13.06
C TYR A 650 -14.38 -38.27 14.22
N CYS A 651 -15.67 -37.99 14.16
CA CYS A 651 -16.69 -38.64 14.97
C CYS A 651 -17.93 -38.96 14.14
N THR A 652 -18.71 -39.94 14.59
CA THR A 652 -19.95 -40.38 13.94
C THR A 652 -21.14 -39.95 14.78
N CYS A 653 -22.15 -39.40 14.13
CA CYS A 653 -23.41 -38.99 14.75
C CYS A 653 -24.59 -39.63 13.99
N GLU A 654 -25.62 -40.08 14.72
CA GLU A 654 -26.84 -40.56 14.09
C GLU A 654 -27.62 -39.38 13.49
N LEU A 655 -28.22 -39.58 12.31
CA LEU A 655 -28.97 -38.53 11.61
C LEU A 655 -30.13 -37.98 12.45
N THR A 656 -30.66 -38.77 13.39
CA THR A 656 -31.72 -38.40 14.34
C THR A 656 -31.30 -37.30 15.32
N MET A 657 -30.01 -37.16 15.60
CA MET A 657 -29.46 -36.16 16.53
C MET A 657 -29.11 -34.83 15.82
N VAL A 658 -29.23 -34.77 14.50
CA VAL A 658 -28.96 -33.57 13.72
C VAL A 658 -30.21 -32.67 13.71
N PRO A 659 -30.11 -31.39 14.10
CA PRO A 659 -31.22 -30.45 14.00
C PRO A 659 -31.68 -30.32 12.54
N ARG A 660 -32.96 -30.53 12.28
CA ARG A 660 -33.56 -30.34 10.93
C ARG A 660 -33.84 -28.87 10.63
N GLU A 661 -34.08 -28.07 11.66
CA GLU A 661 -34.27 -26.62 11.61
C GLU A 661 -33.04 -25.93 12.23
N ASP A 662 -32.64 -24.76 11.73
CA ASP A 662 -31.47 -24.00 12.21
C ASP A 662 -30.10 -24.70 12.10
N LEU A 663 -29.85 -25.43 11.01
CA LEU A 663 -28.51 -25.97 10.67
C LEU A 663 -27.40 -24.93 10.78
N ASP A 664 -27.69 -23.66 10.51
CA ASP A 664 -26.73 -22.56 10.63
C ASP A 664 -26.30 -22.22 12.05
N LYS A 665 -27.07 -22.64 13.07
CA LYS A 665 -26.72 -22.44 14.49
C LYS A 665 -26.23 -23.73 15.14
N TRP A 666 -26.25 -24.85 14.43
CA TRP A 666 -25.82 -26.13 14.98
C TRP A 666 -24.32 -26.09 15.33
N GLN A 667 -24.04 -26.36 16.60
CA GLN A 667 -22.67 -26.56 17.08
C GLN A 667 -22.28 -28.02 16.87
N LEU A 668 -21.21 -28.22 16.11
CA LEU A 668 -20.64 -29.55 15.89
C LEU A 668 -20.06 -30.10 17.21
N PRO A 669 -20.20 -31.40 17.50
CA PRO A 669 -19.53 -32.03 18.63
C PRO A 669 -18.01 -31.83 18.57
N GLU A 670 -17.47 -31.13 19.56
CA GLU A 670 -16.04 -30.86 19.71
C GLU A 670 -15.32 -31.91 20.58
N ASP A 671 -16.08 -32.78 21.26
CA ASP A 671 -15.60 -33.80 22.20
C ASP A 671 -15.82 -35.24 21.68
N ASN A 672 -15.11 -36.22 22.26
CA ASN A 672 -15.16 -37.64 21.92
C ASN A 672 -14.68 -37.96 20.49
N LEU A 673 -13.65 -37.26 20.03
CA LEU A 673 -13.13 -37.46 18.68
C LEU A 673 -12.26 -38.72 18.58
N THR A 674 -12.21 -39.32 17.39
CA THR A 674 -11.29 -40.40 17.05
C THR A 674 -10.16 -39.84 16.18
N LEU A 675 -8.92 -39.97 16.64
CA LEU A 675 -7.74 -39.52 15.90
C LEU A 675 -7.49 -40.43 14.68
N LEU A 676 -7.46 -39.85 13.48
CA LEU A 676 -7.09 -40.52 12.24
C LEU A 676 -5.57 -40.47 12.02
N GLY A 677 -5.00 -39.30 12.25
CA GLY A 677 -3.57 -39.06 12.07
C GLY A 677 -3.24 -37.58 12.04
N MET A 678 -1.98 -37.27 11.73
CA MET A 678 -1.46 -35.93 11.66
C MET A 678 -0.35 -35.79 10.63
N VAL A 679 -0.17 -34.58 10.13
CA VAL A 679 0.86 -34.23 9.15
C VAL A 679 1.66 -33.04 9.64
N GLY A 680 2.97 -33.09 9.40
CA GLY A 680 3.89 -31.99 9.61
C GLY A 680 4.06 -31.23 8.30
N ILE A 681 3.55 -29.99 8.23
CA ILE A 681 3.74 -29.11 7.08
C ILE A 681 4.83 -28.09 7.32
N LYS A 682 5.63 -27.79 6.31
CA LYS A 682 6.69 -26.77 6.36
C LYS A 682 6.55 -25.79 5.20
N ASP A 683 6.85 -24.53 5.47
CA ASP A 683 7.14 -23.55 4.42
C ASP A 683 8.65 -23.57 4.13
N PRO A 684 9.11 -24.15 3.02
CA PRO A 684 10.53 -24.23 2.72
C PRO A 684 11.12 -22.83 2.48
N CYS A 685 12.35 -22.61 2.95
CA CYS A 685 13.10 -21.39 2.66
C CYS A 685 13.39 -21.29 1.15
N ARG A 686 13.42 -20.07 0.61
CA ARG A 686 13.79 -19.88 -0.80
C ARG A 686 15.26 -20.27 -1.01
N PRO A 687 15.59 -20.93 -2.13
CA PRO A 687 16.98 -21.20 -2.47
C PRO A 687 17.75 -19.87 -2.61
N GLY A 688 18.96 -19.79 -2.03
CA GLY A 688 19.80 -18.60 -2.06
C GLY A 688 19.55 -17.56 -0.96
N VAL A 689 18.51 -17.70 -0.12
CA VAL A 689 18.27 -16.75 1.00
C VAL A 689 19.43 -16.72 1.97
N ARG A 690 20.01 -17.87 2.28
CA ARG A 690 21.17 -17.95 3.17
C ARG A 690 22.36 -17.16 2.63
N ASP A 691 22.63 -17.28 1.34
CA ASP A 691 23.73 -16.56 0.68
C ASP A 691 23.44 -15.04 0.66
N ALA A 692 22.20 -14.64 0.41
CA ALA A 692 21.77 -13.24 0.47
C ALA A 692 21.93 -12.63 1.88
N VAL A 693 21.55 -13.36 2.93
CA VAL A 693 21.74 -12.93 4.32
C VAL A 693 23.22 -12.79 4.65
N GLN A 694 24.06 -13.71 4.19
CA GLN A 694 25.52 -13.63 4.35
C GLN A 694 26.12 -12.42 3.62
N LEU A 695 25.68 -12.14 2.39
CA LEU A 695 26.09 -10.95 1.63
C LEU A 695 25.68 -9.66 2.33
N CYS A 696 24.46 -9.59 2.88
CA CYS A 696 24.01 -8.44 3.66
C CYS A 696 24.88 -8.25 4.91
N SER A 697 25.16 -9.33 5.64
CA SER A 697 26.02 -9.32 6.81
C SER A 697 27.45 -8.86 6.48
N ALA A 698 28.02 -9.34 5.36
CA ALA A 698 29.32 -8.91 4.87
C ALA A 698 29.37 -7.43 4.46
N ALA A 699 28.25 -6.88 3.96
CA ALA A 699 28.09 -5.46 3.65
C ALA A 699 27.82 -4.58 4.88
N GLY A 700 27.74 -5.15 6.10
CA GLY A 700 27.43 -4.43 7.33
C GLY A 700 25.94 -4.13 7.53
N VAL A 701 25.06 -4.77 6.77
CA VAL A 701 23.59 -4.62 6.86
C VAL A 701 23.04 -5.72 7.76
N LYS A 702 22.40 -5.33 8.88
CA LYS A 702 21.79 -6.29 9.81
C LYS A 702 20.42 -6.76 9.29
N VAL A 703 20.28 -8.05 9.02
CA VAL A 703 18.99 -8.66 8.66
C VAL A 703 18.24 -9.07 9.93
N ARG A 704 16.97 -8.69 10.02
CA ARG A 704 16.09 -8.99 11.16
C ARG A 704 14.79 -9.58 10.66
N MET A 705 14.33 -10.64 11.31
CA MET A 705 13.09 -11.33 10.95
C MET A 705 11.93 -10.80 11.80
N VAL A 706 10.82 -10.48 11.15
CA VAL A 706 9.54 -10.15 11.80
C VAL A 706 8.53 -11.18 11.32
N THR A 707 7.93 -11.94 12.23
CA THR A 707 6.93 -12.95 11.86
C THR A 707 5.71 -12.94 12.79
N GLY A 708 4.58 -13.41 12.28
CA GLY A 708 3.40 -13.73 13.10
C GLY A 708 3.43 -15.13 13.70
N ASP A 709 4.39 -15.97 13.33
CA ASP A 709 4.46 -17.36 13.78
C ASP A 709 4.87 -17.52 15.24
N ASN A 710 4.81 -18.76 15.72
CA ASN A 710 5.32 -19.15 17.02
C ASN A 710 6.85 -19.02 17.10
N VAL A 711 7.37 -18.87 18.33
CA VAL A 711 8.79 -18.76 18.67
C VAL A 711 9.64 -19.84 17.98
N GLU A 712 9.23 -21.10 18.10
CA GLU A 712 10.03 -22.24 17.67
C GLU A 712 10.18 -22.29 16.14
N THR A 713 9.09 -22.00 15.42
CA THR A 713 9.12 -21.87 13.96
C THR A 713 9.99 -20.69 13.51
N ALA A 714 9.88 -19.55 14.19
CA ALA A 714 10.68 -18.36 13.88
C ALA A 714 12.18 -18.61 14.09
N LYS A 715 12.55 -19.25 15.21
CA LYS A 715 13.94 -19.64 15.54
C LYS A 715 14.56 -20.50 14.46
N ALA A 716 13.86 -21.55 14.06
CA ALA A 716 14.44 -22.51 13.13
C ALA A 716 14.56 -21.98 11.71
N ILE A 717 13.58 -21.20 11.24
CA ILE A 717 13.72 -20.53 9.94
C ILE A 717 14.85 -19.49 10.00
N ALA A 718 14.98 -18.76 11.11
CA ALA A 718 16.09 -17.82 11.27
C ALA A 718 17.47 -18.54 11.30
N PHE A 719 17.53 -19.76 11.84
CA PHE A 719 18.72 -20.61 11.79
C PHE A 719 19.01 -21.12 10.37
N GLU A 720 17.99 -21.61 9.67
CA GLU A 720 18.09 -22.10 8.29
C GLU A 720 18.51 -21.00 7.31
N CYS A 721 17.98 -19.77 7.48
CA CYS A 721 18.37 -18.58 6.71
C CYS A 721 19.74 -18.02 7.11
N GLY A 722 20.37 -18.47 8.20
CA GLY A 722 21.63 -17.90 8.70
C GLY A 722 21.51 -16.52 9.34
N ILE A 723 20.31 -16.14 9.77
CA ILE A 723 20.06 -14.90 10.54
C ILE A 723 20.49 -15.07 12.00
N LEU A 724 20.32 -16.28 12.56
CA LEU A 724 20.81 -16.66 13.88
C LEU A 724 21.96 -17.66 13.77
N ASN A 725 23.04 -17.47 14.53
CA ASN A 725 24.09 -18.47 14.68
C ASN A 725 23.88 -19.33 15.92
N SER A 726 24.47 -20.53 15.95
CA SER A 726 24.37 -21.44 17.10
C SER A 726 24.86 -20.84 18.43
N LYS A 727 25.71 -19.80 18.38
CA LYS A 727 26.21 -19.06 19.56
C LYS A 727 25.21 -18.02 20.10
N ASP A 728 24.28 -17.56 19.27
CA ASP A 728 23.34 -16.47 19.58
C ASP A 728 22.10 -17.00 20.35
N VAL A 729 21.81 -18.29 20.23
CA VAL A 729 20.64 -18.98 20.80
C VAL A 729 20.57 -18.91 22.34
N ALA A 730 21.70 -18.74 23.02
CA ALA A 730 21.77 -18.70 24.48
C ALA A 730 21.30 -17.37 25.11
N SER A 731 21.11 -16.30 24.32
CA SER A 731 20.75 -14.99 24.84
C SER A 731 19.26 -14.66 24.63
N LYS A 732 18.51 -14.53 25.74
CA LYS A 732 17.08 -14.14 25.76
C LYS A 732 16.78 -12.79 25.09
N THR A 733 17.79 -11.96 24.81
CA THR A 733 17.62 -10.59 24.30
C THR A 733 17.52 -10.51 22.76
N ILE A 734 17.69 -11.63 22.05
CA ILE A 734 17.69 -11.68 20.57
C ILE A 734 16.31 -12.02 19.99
N ILE A 735 15.46 -12.70 20.76
CA ILE A 735 14.13 -13.17 20.34
C ILE A 735 13.09 -12.63 21.31
N ILE A 736 12.12 -11.88 20.82
CA ILE A 736 11.08 -11.28 21.66
C ILE A 736 9.68 -11.54 21.11
N GLU A 737 8.71 -11.67 22.01
CA GLU A 737 7.29 -11.74 21.68
C GLU A 737 6.71 -10.34 21.48
N GLY A 738 5.86 -10.17 20.46
CA GLY A 738 5.26 -8.87 20.15
C GLY A 738 4.46 -8.29 21.33
N LYS A 739 3.74 -9.13 22.07
CA LYS A 739 3.01 -8.68 23.27
C LYS A 739 3.95 -8.14 24.35
N VAL A 740 5.01 -8.88 24.68
CA VAL A 740 6.03 -8.48 25.66
C VAL A 740 6.70 -7.17 25.25
N PHE A 741 7.01 -6.98 23.96
CA PHE A 741 7.56 -5.72 23.46
C PHE A 741 6.59 -4.55 23.61
N ARG A 742 5.28 -4.76 23.40
CA ARG A 742 4.24 -3.73 23.65
C ARG A 742 4.02 -3.41 25.12
N GLU A 743 4.34 -4.30 26.04
CA GLU A 743 4.16 -4.05 27.48
C GLU A 743 5.36 -3.30 28.10
N MET A 744 6.49 -3.23 27.39
CA MET A 744 7.67 -2.48 27.80
C MET A 744 7.47 -0.96 27.75
N SER A 745 8.16 -0.24 28.64
CA SER A 745 8.27 1.23 28.59
C SER A 745 9.02 1.68 27.32
N GLU A 746 8.80 2.93 26.87
CA GLU A 746 9.45 3.46 25.66
C GLU A 746 10.98 3.36 25.72
N THR A 747 11.58 3.72 26.87
CA THR A 747 13.04 3.63 27.09
C THR A 747 13.56 2.18 27.02
N ALA A 748 12.81 1.22 27.57
CA ALA A 748 13.18 -0.19 27.52
C ALA A 748 13.03 -0.76 26.09
N ARG A 749 12.00 -0.32 25.34
CA ARG A 749 11.82 -0.72 23.95
C ARG A 749 12.99 -0.28 23.07
N GLU A 750 13.52 0.92 23.30
CA GLU A 750 14.67 1.44 22.56
C GLU A 750 15.94 0.62 22.79
N GLU A 751 16.29 0.32 24.05
CA GLU A 751 17.47 -0.48 24.37
C GLU A 751 17.39 -1.91 23.82
N VAL A 752 16.20 -2.50 23.89
CA VAL A 752 15.94 -3.86 23.42
C VAL A 752 15.88 -3.90 21.88
N ALA A 753 15.31 -2.87 21.23
CA ALA A 753 15.20 -2.76 19.77
C ALA A 753 16.54 -2.95 19.03
N VAL A 754 17.63 -2.40 19.57
CA VAL A 754 18.96 -2.54 18.96
C VAL A 754 19.42 -4.01 18.94
N LYS A 755 19.07 -4.78 19.97
CA LYS A 755 19.52 -6.16 20.22
C LYS A 755 18.65 -7.21 19.52
N ILE A 756 17.36 -6.93 19.30
CA ILE A 756 16.41 -7.87 18.67
C ILE A 756 16.88 -8.33 17.29
N THR A 757 16.81 -9.61 17.00
CA THR A 757 17.03 -10.14 15.63
C THR A 757 15.79 -10.85 15.10
N VAL A 758 14.97 -11.42 15.99
CA VAL A 758 13.71 -12.08 15.62
C VAL A 758 12.56 -11.57 16.50
N THR A 759 11.46 -11.16 15.88
CA THR A 759 10.18 -10.85 16.56
C THR A 759 9.08 -11.78 16.08
N HIS A 760 8.18 -12.20 16.97
CA HIS A 760 7.16 -13.21 16.68
C HIS A 760 5.79 -12.86 17.32
N LEU A 761 4.69 -13.50 16.89
CA LEU A 761 3.32 -13.33 17.41
C LEU A 761 2.74 -11.89 17.36
N SER A 762 2.69 -11.33 16.15
CA SER A 762 1.95 -10.10 15.79
C SER A 762 2.38 -8.84 16.56
N LEU A 763 3.46 -8.22 16.09
CA LEU A 763 3.62 -6.79 16.23
C LEU A 763 3.26 -6.14 14.88
N SER A 764 2.38 -5.14 14.87
CA SER A 764 2.21 -4.34 13.65
C SER A 764 3.52 -3.60 13.39
N LEU A 765 3.99 -3.64 12.14
CA LEU A 765 5.25 -3.04 11.69
C LEU A 765 5.37 -1.54 12.08
N HIS A 766 4.23 -0.86 12.21
CA HIS A 766 4.10 0.52 12.70
C HIS A 766 4.60 0.74 14.14
N HIS A 767 4.50 -0.25 15.02
CA HIS A 767 5.01 -0.14 16.39
C HIS A 767 6.51 -0.39 16.47
N LEU A 768 7.09 -1.19 15.56
CA LEU A 768 8.55 -1.35 15.43
C LEU A 768 9.19 -0.10 14.84
N SER A 769 8.57 0.51 13.84
CA SER A 769 9.10 1.73 13.22
C SER A 769 9.14 2.91 14.20
N HIS A 770 8.14 3.06 15.08
CA HIS A 770 8.16 4.10 16.12
C HIS A 770 9.29 3.91 17.12
N GLY A 771 9.51 2.68 17.62
CA GLY A 771 10.60 2.40 18.57
C GLY A 771 12.00 2.49 17.96
N TRP A 772 12.14 2.27 16.64
CA TRP A 772 13.44 2.26 15.97
C TRP A 772 13.79 3.62 15.32
N SER A 773 12.78 4.42 14.98
CA SER A 773 12.96 5.75 14.37
C SER A 773 13.36 6.83 15.38
N PHE A 774 13.10 6.65 16.69
CA PHE A 774 13.31 7.69 17.69
C PHE A 774 14.78 7.83 18.16
N GLN A 775 15.56 6.74 18.16
CA GLN A 775 16.89 6.77 18.79
C GLN A 775 18.05 7.11 17.85
N ASN A 776 17.85 7.17 16.53
CA ASN A 776 18.90 7.59 15.61
C ASN A 776 18.32 8.22 14.34
N HIS A 777 18.46 9.54 14.20
CA HIS A 777 18.26 10.29 12.95
C HIS A 777 19.19 9.85 11.77
N LYS A 778 19.78 8.63 11.83
CA LYS A 778 20.75 8.09 10.88
C LYS A 778 20.55 6.61 10.50
N GLN A 779 19.55 5.90 11.01
CA GLN A 779 19.28 4.52 10.56
C GLN A 779 18.17 4.49 9.52
N HIS A 780 18.53 4.12 8.29
CA HIS A 780 17.56 3.81 7.24
C HIS A 780 17.13 2.34 7.39
N ILE A 781 15.92 2.15 7.88
CA ILE A 781 15.30 0.82 8.06
C ILE A 781 14.45 0.55 6.83
N THR A 782 14.68 -0.57 6.18
CA THR A 782 13.88 -0.99 5.03
C THR A 782 13.13 -2.28 5.34
N TYR A 783 11.86 -2.32 4.93
CA TYR A 783 10.95 -3.42 5.20
C TYR A 783 10.64 -4.17 3.91
N TYR A 784 10.76 -5.49 3.95
CA TYR A 784 10.32 -6.40 2.88
C TYR A 784 9.12 -7.21 3.37
N LYS A 785 8.05 -7.21 2.58
CA LYS A 785 6.82 -7.98 2.80
C LYS A 785 6.60 -8.94 1.66
#